data_AF-A0A4Q3U3Z5-F1
#
_entry.id   AF-A0A4Q3U3Z5-F1
#
_cell.length_a   1.000
_cell.length_b   1.000
_cell.length_c   1.000
_cell.angle_alpha   90.00
_cell.angle_beta   90.00
_cell.angle_gamma   90.00
#
_symmetry.space_group_name_H-M   'P 1'
#
loop_
_entity.id
_entity.type
_entity.pdbx_description
1 polymer ?
#
loop_
_entity_poly.entity_id
_entity_poly.type
_entity_poly.pdbx_seq_one_letter_code
_entity_poly.pdbx_strand_id
1 'polypeptide(L)'
;MKGPDGSHRLRSITAIYVSTTGSPVTARLNVYAGRDPSWFDSRDSHYHLIDFTLGAASQYFGSGSRNNQGVENLLRGFADDAPYPDGFIRFPNINQVDTYGGSGSLTFPTDGGDMTVSILRALSMVSLGVGVVASLALQPEVAIPAFWIAGALAGTAGGVDIYQRFDRGEFEWDLQTGMDLLDIAGAVVSMGASSAASTTIRGVGRFSLRGSIQTGIGVAQIGVMGGVHVAQIAAAVESGDDAAIARAVAHAIADGALILIVHRASARLNEPRPSSSAPETRRTTSGTGSSEPPPRVTETGTPERPGAPQTAHDQWVSDMLRSGMGERPNAPAEPRPIGPEPEIRTGEAAYAEYERTLAETGYEIEVAIYRNRATGEYRVRRGTAMEVSGPMGEGWEGVMHYHPNPGNVLTYRMPAPADINGVALPAFRARAPITEFVEYPLPGGGRGRAAYTLDPRTGGVSIEYQRADGSRYRRSYASLNDYAAEYNARTTYLEPGTPEYEWAMRDLNDYYRNLLGGDSSRRTTGGTTPTSLPTDAALDTMSQAQFDASIDAAFAEAGFNTDHAARPPVRPLGSGGLREGARGRFNAVRDDYATQLGVASGGQVHHAVELQVIDRYPGVYTEAEINGIGNMRGIPPETSGRRQLHNSKIREVWDRHYARLDAEIARRGLTPGTPEYRTVCRRYLDSARDEIDYVMGQFFSEYRRSLFPSPPTSSAPAAPSP
;
A
#
# COMPACT_ATOMS: atom_id res chain seq x y z
N MET A 1 15.10 19.73 -4.20
CA MET A 1 16.17 20.43 -4.97
C MET A 1 17.43 19.54 -4.97
N LYS A 2 18.40 19.76 -5.87
CA LYS A 2 19.33 18.68 -6.32
C LYS A 2 20.73 18.69 -5.69
N GLY A 3 21.23 17.48 -5.48
CA GLY A 3 22.63 17.08 -5.68
C GLY A 3 22.66 15.67 -6.33
N PRO A 4 23.38 15.44 -7.45
CA PRO A 4 23.71 14.10 -7.96
C PRO A 4 24.84 13.40 -7.17
N ASP A 5 25.40 14.10 -6.20
CA ASP A 5 26.70 13.89 -5.54
C ASP A 5 26.64 13.82 -4.01
N GLY A 6 25.45 14.00 -3.41
CA GLY A 6 25.16 13.43 -2.09
C GLY A 6 25.18 14.34 -0.86
N SER A 7 24.86 15.64 -0.96
CA SER A 7 24.52 16.45 0.23
C SER A 7 23.03 16.81 0.31
N HIS A 8 22.38 16.26 1.34
CA HIS A 8 21.14 16.65 2.04
C HIS A 8 20.00 17.30 1.22
N ARG A 9 18.87 16.59 1.14
CA ARG A 9 17.62 17.07 0.54
C ARG A 9 16.72 17.72 1.60
N LEU A 10 16.16 18.89 1.29
CA LEU A 10 14.94 19.37 1.96
C LEU A 10 13.84 18.32 1.79
N ARG A 11 13.20 17.94 2.89
CA ARG A 11 12.10 16.97 2.98
C ARG A 11 10.81 17.72 3.27
N SER A 12 9.68 17.29 2.71
CA SER A 12 8.38 17.80 3.15
C SER A 12 8.17 17.42 4.61
N ILE A 13 7.73 18.38 5.43
CA ILE A 13 7.41 18.14 6.83
C ILE A 13 5.92 18.41 7.07
N THR A 14 5.34 17.66 7.99
CA THR A 14 3.92 17.79 8.33
C THR A 14 3.78 18.90 9.36
N ALA A 15 3.07 19.95 9.00
CA ALA A 15 2.75 21.06 9.89
C ALA A 15 1.27 21.44 9.74
N ILE A 16 0.62 21.71 10.88
CA ILE A 16 -0.81 22.03 10.96
C ILE A 16 -0.95 23.32 11.76
N TYR A 17 -1.45 24.37 11.13
CA TYR A 17 -1.84 25.61 11.79
C TYR A 17 -3.28 25.51 12.32
N VAL A 18 -3.51 26.04 13.53
CA VAL A 18 -4.81 26.15 14.18
C VAL A 18 -4.98 27.57 14.72
N SER A 19 -5.91 28.34 14.16
CA SER A 19 -6.17 29.72 14.61
C SER A 19 -6.90 29.77 15.95
N THR A 20 -6.51 30.72 16.80
CA THR A 20 -7.11 30.96 18.12
C THR A 20 -8.08 32.14 18.15
N THR A 21 -8.14 32.97 17.10
CA THR A 21 -8.90 34.22 17.10
C THR A 21 -10.15 34.21 16.21
N GLY A 22 -11.29 34.60 16.81
CA GLY A 22 -12.52 35.01 16.12
C GLY A 22 -13.34 33.90 15.42
N SER A 23 -12.71 32.94 14.74
CA SER A 23 -13.32 31.70 14.28
C SER A 23 -12.25 30.65 14.06
N PRO A 24 -12.36 29.43 14.64
CA PRO A 24 -11.32 28.41 14.51
C PRO A 24 -11.17 27.98 13.05
N VAL A 25 -9.94 28.09 12.54
CA VAL A 25 -9.53 27.62 11.22
C VAL A 25 -8.36 26.67 11.42
N THR A 26 -8.44 25.49 10.80
CA THR A 26 -7.32 24.55 10.73
C THR A 26 -6.82 24.47 9.29
N ALA A 27 -5.52 24.59 9.08
CA ALA A 27 -4.90 24.51 7.76
C ALA A 27 -3.62 23.65 7.82
N ARG A 28 -3.41 22.80 6.80
CA ARG A 28 -2.15 22.07 6.62
C ARG A 28 -1.18 22.97 5.85
N LEU A 29 0.04 23.09 6.34
CA LEU A 29 1.08 23.93 5.74
C LEU A 29 1.92 23.12 4.76
N ASN A 30 2.34 23.75 3.66
CA ASN A 30 3.18 23.15 2.61
C ASN A 30 4.65 23.57 2.82
N VAL A 31 5.29 22.95 3.81
CA VAL A 31 6.63 23.30 4.28
C VAL A 31 7.65 22.19 4.01
N TYR A 32 8.88 22.59 3.68
CA TYR A 32 10.00 21.70 3.41
C TYR A 32 11.20 22.11 4.25
N ALA A 33 11.80 21.19 5.01
CA ALA A 33 12.94 21.50 5.86
C ALA A 33 14.07 20.50 5.73
N GLY A 34 15.27 20.91 6.13
CA GLY A 34 16.47 20.08 6.14
C GLY A 34 17.70 20.85 6.63
N ARG A 35 18.81 20.14 6.81
CA ARG A 35 20.08 20.74 7.21
C ARG A 35 20.64 21.64 6.10
N ASP A 36 21.09 22.85 6.44
CA ASP A 36 21.69 23.78 5.49
C ASP A 36 23.09 23.27 5.09
N PRO A 37 23.34 22.96 3.80
CA PRO A 37 24.62 22.43 3.35
C PRO A 37 25.76 23.45 3.40
N SER A 38 25.46 24.74 3.57
CA SER A 38 26.45 25.83 3.62
C SER A 38 27.31 25.81 4.90
N TRP A 39 26.92 25.01 5.90
CA TRP A 39 27.49 25.06 7.26
C TRP A 39 27.93 23.68 7.80
N PHE A 40 28.28 22.71 6.94
CA PHE A 40 28.69 21.37 7.41
C PHE A 40 29.88 21.37 8.38
N ASP A 41 30.86 22.24 8.17
CA ASP A 41 32.05 22.37 9.03
C ASP A 41 31.81 23.22 10.29
N SER A 42 30.59 23.73 10.50
CA SER A 42 30.24 24.45 11.72
C SER A 42 30.11 23.49 12.91
N ARG A 43 30.48 23.96 14.10
CA ARG A 43 30.19 23.24 15.35
C ARG A 43 28.70 23.24 15.68
N ASP A 44 27.97 24.23 15.17
CA ASP A 44 26.52 24.34 15.33
C ASP A 44 25.80 23.65 14.16
N SER A 45 24.62 23.13 14.44
CA SER A 45 23.75 22.46 13.47
C SER A 45 22.80 23.50 12.87
N HIS A 46 22.98 23.84 11.60
CA HIS A 46 22.16 24.83 10.88
C HIS A 46 21.11 24.15 10.00
N TYR A 47 19.89 24.67 10.04
CA TYR A 47 18.74 24.16 9.32
C TYR A 47 18.03 25.27 8.54
N HIS A 48 17.37 24.88 7.45
CA HIS A 48 16.64 25.74 6.55
C HIS A 48 15.26 25.12 6.30
N LEU A 49 14.21 25.93 6.40
CA LEU A 49 12.82 25.61 6.05
C LEU A 49 12.33 26.56 4.96
N ILE A 50 11.62 26.01 3.97
CA ILE A 50 10.94 26.76 2.91
C ILE A 50 9.44 26.51 3.01
N ASP A 51 8.65 27.57 3.10
CA ASP A 51 7.19 27.54 3.14
C ASP A 51 6.60 27.98 1.80
N PHE A 52 5.71 27.17 1.23
CA PHE A 52 4.98 27.43 -0.01
C PHE A 52 3.46 27.58 0.19
N THR A 53 2.96 27.58 1.43
CA THR A 53 1.53 27.56 1.76
C THR A 53 0.74 28.72 1.13
N LEU A 54 1.43 29.83 0.88
CA LEU A 54 0.85 31.10 0.45
C LEU A 54 1.25 31.48 -0.99
N GLY A 55 1.72 30.50 -1.78
CA GLY A 55 2.09 30.66 -3.19
C GLY A 55 3.45 31.33 -3.44
N ALA A 56 3.85 32.28 -2.60
CA ALA A 56 5.22 32.76 -2.51
C ALA A 56 6.07 31.86 -1.60
N ALA A 57 7.36 31.70 -1.93
CA ALA A 57 8.28 30.88 -1.16
C ALA A 57 8.98 31.71 -0.08
N SER A 58 8.58 31.54 1.19
CA SER A 58 9.26 32.14 2.35
C SER A 58 10.36 31.20 2.87
N GLN A 59 11.46 31.75 3.40
CA GLN A 59 12.62 30.98 3.88
C GLN A 59 12.93 31.33 5.34
N TYR A 60 13.16 30.31 6.16
CA TYR A 60 13.41 30.40 7.59
C TYR A 60 14.65 29.61 7.95
N PHE A 61 15.43 30.10 8.91
CA PHE A 61 16.71 29.52 9.30
C PHE A 61 16.76 29.33 10.81
N GLY A 62 17.36 28.23 11.26
CA GLY A 62 17.55 27.94 12.68
C GLY A 62 18.87 27.24 12.92
N SER A 63 19.55 27.61 13.99
CA SER A 63 20.84 27.02 14.36
C SER A 63 20.89 26.69 15.85
N GLY A 64 21.73 25.73 16.23
CA GLY A 64 21.92 25.37 17.63
C GLY A 64 23.11 24.43 17.83
N SER A 65 23.64 24.40 19.05
CA SER A 65 24.80 23.59 19.45
C SER A 65 24.58 22.06 19.33
N ARG A 66 23.34 21.65 19.06
CA ARG A 66 22.90 20.27 18.81
C ARG A 66 21.81 20.26 17.74
N ASN A 67 21.72 19.18 16.98
CA ASN A 67 20.76 19.01 15.90
C ASN A 67 19.30 19.24 16.34
N ASN A 68 18.89 18.68 17.49
CA ASN A 68 17.55 18.90 18.04
C ASN A 68 17.28 20.37 18.41
N GLN A 69 18.29 21.08 18.92
CA GLN A 69 18.19 22.52 19.23
C GLN A 69 18.11 23.35 17.94
N GLY A 70 18.87 22.99 16.90
CA GLY A 70 18.78 23.65 15.59
C GLY A 70 17.42 23.46 14.92
N VAL A 71 16.84 22.25 15.00
CA VAL A 71 15.48 21.97 14.52
C VAL A 71 14.43 22.70 15.36
N GLU A 72 14.53 22.70 16.69
CA GLU A 72 13.58 23.43 17.54
C GLU A 72 13.62 24.94 17.24
N ASN A 73 14.82 25.53 17.15
CA ASN A 73 15.00 26.94 16.84
C ASN A 73 14.48 27.29 15.44
N LEU A 74 14.66 26.41 14.44
CA LEU A 74 14.11 26.57 13.10
C LEU A 74 12.57 26.61 13.11
N LEU A 75 11.95 25.64 13.78
CA LEU A 75 10.49 25.49 13.80
C LEU A 75 9.81 26.56 14.67
N ARG A 76 10.50 27.03 15.72
CA ARG A 76 10.10 28.18 16.53
C ARG A 76 10.16 29.47 15.72
N GLY A 77 11.32 29.81 15.15
CA GLY A 77 11.47 31.00 14.31
C GLY A 77 10.52 31.00 13.11
N PHE A 78 10.23 29.84 12.52
CA PHE A 78 9.17 29.72 11.53
C PHE A 78 7.78 30.03 12.08
N ALA A 79 7.42 29.58 13.29
CA ALA A 79 6.11 29.90 13.86
C ALA A 79 5.98 31.38 14.28
N ASP A 80 7.06 31.96 14.81
CA ASP A 80 7.15 33.35 15.23
C ASP A 80 7.09 34.31 13.99
N ASP A 81 7.90 34.06 12.95
CA ASP A 81 8.03 34.91 11.76
C ASP A 81 7.05 34.55 10.61
N ALA A 82 6.24 33.49 10.72
CA ALA A 82 5.30 33.16 9.66
C ALA A 82 4.12 34.15 9.62
N PRO A 83 3.65 34.53 8.42
CA PRO A 83 2.59 35.53 8.26
C PRO A 83 1.20 34.94 8.57
N TYR A 84 1.08 33.98 9.48
CA TYR A 84 -0.20 33.42 9.90
C TYR A 84 -0.79 34.26 11.05
N PRO A 85 -2.13 34.41 11.14
CA PRO A 85 -2.78 35.05 12.27
C PRO A 85 -2.47 34.36 13.61
N ASP A 86 -2.92 34.94 14.71
CA ASP A 86 -2.84 34.35 16.05
C ASP A 86 -3.39 32.90 16.07
N GLY A 87 -2.58 31.99 16.58
CA GLY A 87 -2.82 30.56 16.52
C GLY A 87 -1.68 29.72 17.09
N PHE A 88 -1.64 28.47 16.66
CA PHE A 88 -0.55 27.53 16.94
C PHE A 88 -0.18 26.76 15.67
N ILE A 89 1.11 26.50 15.45
CA ILE A 89 1.58 25.51 14.47
C ILE A 89 2.04 24.26 15.21
N ARG A 90 1.43 23.11 14.88
CA ARG A 90 1.81 21.79 15.36
C ARG A 90 2.59 21.02 14.29
N PHE A 91 3.74 20.49 14.67
CA PHE A 91 4.59 19.60 13.87
C PHE A 91 4.48 18.19 14.45
N PRO A 92 3.68 17.27 13.87
CA PRO A 92 3.45 15.96 14.48
C PRO A 92 4.68 15.04 14.50
N ASN A 93 5.65 15.26 13.61
CA ASN A 93 6.83 14.42 13.47
C ASN A 93 8.06 15.24 13.03
N ILE A 94 8.88 15.67 14.00
CA ILE A 94 10.10 16.46 13.72
C ILE A 94 11.22 15.66 13.04
N ASN A 95 11.17 14.32 13.07
CA ASN A 95 12.16 13.46 12.39
C ASN A 95 12.08 13.57 10.85
N GLN A 96 11.04 14.23 10.33
CA GLN A 96 10.93 14.59 8.92
C GLN A 96 11.95 15.67 8.52
N VAL A 97 12.38 16.55 9.45
CA VAL A 97 13.42 17.56 9.19
C VAL A 97 14.81 16.92 9.10
N ASP A 98 15.16 16.09 10.09
CA ASP A 98 16.43 15.38 10.16
C ASP A 98 16.30 14.10 11.01
N THR A 99 17.19 13.13 10.77
CA THR A 99 17.03 11.75 11.25
C THR A 99 17.59 11.56 12.68
N TYR A 100 17.36 12.54 13.55
CA TYR A 100 17.75 12.48 14.96
C TYR A 100 16.64 11.85 15.80
N GLY A 101 17.00 10.96 16.74
CA GLY A 101 16.09 10.02 17.42
C GLY A 101 15.13 10.62 18.46
N GLY A 102 14.51 11.77 18.17
CA GLY A 102 13.50 12.41 19.03
C GLY A 102 12.10 12.31 18.42
N SER A 103 11.44 11.16 18.55
CA SER A 103 10.02 11.02 18.19
C SER A 103 9.15 11.88 19.12
N GLY A 104 8.76 13.07 18.66
CA GLY A 104 7.88 13.96 19.41
C GLY A 104 7.18 14.96 18.49
N SER A 105 6.01 15.43 18.94
CA SER A 105 5.31 16.54 18.28
C SER A 105 5.64 17.86 18.99
N LEU A 106 6.12 18.85 18.24
CA LEU A 106 6.30 20.22 18.75
C LEU A 106 5.07 21.06 18.40
N THR A 107 4.72 22.01 19.28
CA THR A 107 3.68 23.00 19.04
C THR A 107 4.20 24.36 19.48
N PHE A 108 4.14 25.34 18.59
CA PHE A 108 4.55 26.71 18.85
C PHE A 108 3.36 27.65 18.62
N PRO A 109 3.18 28.72 19.43
CA PRO A 109 2.25 29.79 19.08
C PRO A 109 2.72 30.50 17.80
N THR A 110 1.82 31.25 17.17
CA THR A 110 2.16 32.24 16.13
C THR A 110 1.96 33.65 16.70
N ASP A 111 2.88 34.57 16.38
CA ASP A 111 2.90 35.94 16.94
C ASP A 111 2.00 36.94 16.19
N GLY A 112 1.21 36.48 15.22
CA GLY A 112 0.15 37.25 14.57
C GLY A 112 0.62 38.11 13.40
N GLY A 113 0.79 37.49 12.23
CA GLY A 113 1.07 38.21 10.99
C GLY A 113 -0.16 38.96 10.43
N ASP A 114 0.09 40.05 9.68
CA ASP A 114 -0.91 40.92 9.02
C ASP A 114 -1.85 40.22 8.01
N MET A 115 -1.75 38.90 7.83
CA MET A 115 -2.58 38.17 6.89
C MET A 115 -4.03 38.12 7.36
N THR A 116 -4.94 38.53 6.49
CA THR A 116 -6.37 38.39 6.78
C THR A 116 -6.75 36.91 6.94
N VAL A 117 -7.43 36.59 8.04
CA VAL A 117 -8.02 35.26 8.32
C VAL A 117 -8.86 34.74 7.13
N SER A 118 -9.42 35.66 6.33
CA SER A 118 -10.13 35.38 5.08
C SER A 118 -9.35 34.55 4.05
N ILE A 119 -8.02 34.72 3.92
CA ILE A 119 -7.20 33.95 2.96
C ILE A 119 -7.06 32.50 3.43
N LEU A 120 -6.76 32.29 4.70
CA LEU A 120 -6.71 30.94 5.28
C LEU A 120 -8.09 30.28 5.30
N ARG A 121 -9.17 31.04 5.48
CA ARG A 121 -10.54 30.53 5.30
C ARG A 121 -10.85 30.17 3.86
N ALA A 122 -10.34 30.89 2.85
CA ALA A 122 -10.53 30.48 1.46
C ALA A 122 -9.86 29.12 1.22
N LEU A 123 -8.63 28.92 1.72
CA LEU A 123 -7.94 27.63 1.67
C LEU A 123 -8.66 26.53 2.47
N SER A 124 -9.22 26.84 3.64
CA SER A 124 -10.00 25.89 4.45
C SER A 124 -11.42 25.63 3.91
N MET A 125 -11.99 26.53 3.10
CA MET A 125 -13.30 26.38 2.46
C MET A 125 -13.20 25.60 1.16
N VAL A 126 -12.11 25.74 0.39
CA VAL A 126 -11.82 24.86 -0.76
C VAL A 126 -11.68 23.40 -0.31
N SER A 127 -11.25 23.16 0.94
CA SER A 127 -11.19 21.83 1.56
C SER A 127 -12.48 21.38 2.28
N LEU A 128 -13.56 22.18 2.29
CA LEU A 128 -14.82 21.85 2.97
C LEU A 128 -16.13 22.21 2.21
N GLY A 129 -16.09 22.89 1.06
CA GLY A 129 -17.28 23.57 0.54
C GLY A 129 -17.34 23.89 -0.95
N VAL A 130 -17.56 22.87 -1.80
CA VAL A 130 -18.20 23.03 -3.13
C VAL A 130 -19.59 22.35 -3.16
N GLY A 131 -20.24 22.21 -2.00
CA GLY A 131 -21.50 21.47 -1.86
C GLY A 131 -22.81 22.29 -1.82
N VAL A 132 -22.77 23.62 -1.65
CA VAL A 132 -23.96 24.35 -1.11
C VAL A 132 -24.40 25.63 -1.87
N VAL A 133 -23.55 26.33 -2.63
CA VAL A 133 -23.87 27.70 -3.10
C VAL A 133 -24.36 27.81 -4.55
N ALA A 134 -24.25 26.76 -5.37
CA ALA A 134 -24.65 26.80 -6.78
C ALA A 134 -26.18 26.76 -7.06
N SER A 135 -27.02 26.66 -6.02
CA SER A 135 -28.45 26.38 -6.15
C SER A 135 -29.38 27.61 -6.26
N LEU A 136 -28.86 28.85 -6.16
CA LEU A 136 -29.70 30.03 -5.86
C LEU A 136 -29.51 31.31 -6.72
N ALA A 137 -28.80 31.28 -7.86
CA ALA A 137 -28.66 32.47 -8.72
C ALA A 137 -28.78 32.18 -10.23
N LEU A 138 -30.02 32.16 -10.73
CA LEU A 138 -30.35 32.00 -12.17
C LEU A 138 -30.33 33.34 -12.92
N GLN A 139 -29.21 33.73 -13.55
CA GLN A 139 -29.18 34.70 -14.67
C GLN A 139 -28.04 34.38 -15.67
N PRO A 140 -28.32 33.98 -16.92
CA PRO A 140 -27.29 33.57 -17.89
C PRO A 140 -26.62 34.74 -18.66
N GLU A 141 -27.18 35.95 -18.69
CA GLU A 141 -26.78 37.00 -19.63
C GLU A 141 -25.41 37.67 -19.32
N VAL A 142 -24.85 37.48 -18.12
CA VAL A 142 -23.51 37.99 -17.75
C VAL A 142 -22.41 36.94 -17.97
N ALA A 143 -22.77 35.67 -18.17
CA ALA A 143 -21.82 34.56 -18.17
C ALA A 143 -20.97 34.45 -19.46
N ILE A 144 -21.47 34.93 -20.60
CA ILE A 144 -20.89 34.60 -21.92
C ILE A 144 -19.47 35.17 -22.13
N PRO A 145 -19.16 36.45 -21.79
CA PRO A 145 -17.78 36.95 -21.84
C PRO A 145 -16.87 36.30 -20.79
N ALA A 146 -17.43 35.93 -19.63
CA ALA A 146 -16.70 35.27 -18.56
C ALA A 146 -16.28 33.85 -18.96
N PHE A 147 -17.15 33.08 -19.64
CA PHE A 147 -16.83 31.74 -20.13
C PHE A 147 -15.73 31.72 -21.21
N TRP A 148 -15.62 32.76 -22.03
CA TRP A 148 -14.57 32.83 -23.07
C TRP A 148 -13.18 33.06 -22.47
N ILE A 149 -13.09 33.84 -21.39
CA ILE A 149 -11.84 34.02 -20.62
C ILE A 149 -11.60 32.81 -19.70
N ALA A 150 -12.66 32.22 -19.13
CA ALA A 150 -12.56 31.03 -18.30
C ALA A 150 -12.10 29.80 -19.10
N GLY A 151 -12.55 29.58 -20.34
CA GLY A 151 -12.14 28.40 -21.13
C GLY A 151 -10.63 28.29 -21.37
N ALA A 152 -9.93 29.44 -21.49
CA ALA A 152 -8.47 29.47 -21.59
C ALA A 152 -7.74 29.27 -20.25
N LEU A 153 -8.40 29.58 -19.13
CA LEU A 153 -7.84 29.44 -17.76
C LEU A 153 -8.21 28.11 -17.09
N ALA A 154 -9.36 27.53 -17.42
CA ALA A 154 -9.92 26.31 -16.86
C ALA A 154 -9.12 25.08 -17.29
N GLY A 155 -8.71 24.98 -18.56
CA GLY A 155 -7.81 23.92 -19.02
C GLY A 155 -6.46 23.89 -18.29
N THR A 156 -5.98 25.04 -17.81
CA THR A 156 -4.81 25.09 -16.90
C THR A 156 -5.17 24.82 -15.44
N ALA A 157 -6.35 25.21 -14.98
CA ALA A 157 -6.81 24.97 -13.60
C ALA A 157 -7.09 23.48 -13.34
N GLY A 158 -7.91 22.82 -14.17
CA GLY A 158 -8.22 21.39 -14.03
C GLY A 158 -6.99 20.50 -14.17
N GLY A 159 -6.04 20.87 -15.06
CA GLY A 159 -4.75 20.18 -15.16
C GLY A 159 -3.87 20.32 -13.92
N VAL A 160 -3.93 21.48 -13.23
CA VAL A 160 -3.24 21.73 -11.96
C VAL A 160 -3.97 21.07 -10.79
N ASP A 161 -5.31 21.05 -10.77
CA ASP A 161 -6.09 20.48 -9.68
C ASP A 161 -6.05 18.95 -9.68
N ILE A 162 -6.21 18.30 -10.85
CA ILE A 162 -5.96 16.85 -11.00
C ILE A 162 -4.54 16.49 -10.56
N TYR A 163 -3.54 17.28 -10.99
CA TYR A 163 -2.16 17.09 -10.57
C TYR A 163 -1.98 17.24 -9.05
N GLN A 164 -2.60 18.24 -8.43
CA GLN A 164 -2.54 18.47 -6.99
C GLN A 164 -3.27 17.38 -6.19
N ARG A 165 -4.40 16.86 -6.68
CA ARG A 165 -5.08 15.71 -6.05
C ARG A 165 -4.21 14.44 -6.16
N PHE A 166 -3.58 14.21 -7.31
CA PHE A 166 -2.64 13.10 -7.50
C PHE A 166 -1.40 13.19 -6.60
N ASP A 167 -0.77 14.36 -6.48
CA ASP A 167 0.42 14.59 -5.63
C ASP A 167 0.08 14.55 -4.12
N ARG A 168 -1.19 14.79 -3.74
CA ARG A 168 -1.70 14.65 -2.37
C ARG A 168 -2.12 13.22 -2.00
N GLY A 169 -2.27 12.32 -2.97
CA GLY A 169 -2.92 11.01 -2.77
C GLY A 169 -4.45 11.08 -2.63
N GLU A 170 -5.04 12.22 -2.98
CA GLU A 170 -6.48 12.54 -2.93
C GLU A 170 -7.13 12.43 -4.33
N PHE A 171 -6.53 11.64 -5.23
CA PHE A 171 -7.05 11.41 -6.58
C PHE A 171 -8.14 10.34 -6.57
N GLU A 172 -9.38 10.78 -6.66
CA GLU A 172 -10.56 9.92 -6.84
C GLU A 172 -11.15 10.08 -8.24
N TRP A 173 -11.68 8.99 -8.81
CA TRP A 173 -12.48 9.03 -10.03
C TRP A 173 -13.92 9.47 -9.72
N ASP A 174 -14.04 10.73 -9.29
CA ASP A 174 -15.30 11.38 -8.94
C ASP A 174 -15.81 12.28 -10.08
N LEU A 175 -16.97 12.90 -9.86
CA LEU A 175 -17.56 13.85 -10.81
C LEU A 175 -16.66 15.07 -11.05
N GLN A 176 -15.89 15.49 -10.04
CA GLN A 176 -14.99 16.64 -10.14
C GLN A 176 -13.84 16.33 -11.11
N THR A 177 -13.13 15.20 -10.95
CA THR A 177 -12.11 14.70 -11.90
C THR A 177 -12.68 14.56 -13.31
N GLY A 178 -13.94 14.12 -13.44
CA GLY A 178 -14.63 14.07 -14.74
C GLY A 178 -14.83 15.45 -15.38
N MET A 179 -15.22 16.46 -14.60
CA MET A 179 -15.38 17.84 -15.06
C MET A 179 -14.04 18.50 -15.39
N ASP A 180 -13.01 18.31 -14.55
CA ASP A 180 -11.67 18.85 -14.80
C ASP A 180 -11.04 18.27 -16.08
N LEU A 181 -11.29 16.98 -16.39
CA LEU A 181 -10.91 16.39 -17.67
C LEU A 181 -11.70 16.95 -18.87
N LEU A 182 -12.99 17.28 -18.68
CA LEU A 182 -13.81 17.93 -19.71
C LEU A 182 -13.33 19.38 -19.97
N ASP A 183 -12.91 20.13 -18.95
CA ASP A 183 -12.36 21.47 -19.11
C ASP A 183 -11.02 21.46 -19.87
N ILE A 184 -10.14 20.47 -19.59
CA ILE A 184 -8.91 20.27 -20.38
C ILE A 184 -9.26 19.87 -21.83
N ALA A 185 -10.23 18.98 -22.03
CA ALA A 185 -10.64 18.55 -23.37
C ALA A 185 -11.27 19.70 -24.19
N GLY A 186 -12.12 20.52 -23.57
CA GLY A 186 -12.71 21.72 -24.16
C GLY A 186 -11.66 22.75 -24.57
N ALA A 187 -10.61 22.93 -23.76
CA ALA A 187 -9.47 23.77 -24.11
C ALA A 187 -8.68 23.21 -25.31
N VAL A 188 -8.44 21.90 -25.40
CA VAL A 188 -7.78 21.27 -26.56
C VAL A 188 -8.59 21.46 -27.85
N VAL A 189 -9.91 21.26 -27.79
CA VAL A 189 -10.81 21.43 -28.96
C VAL A 189 -10.86 22.89 -29.41
N SER A 190 -10.97 23.82 -28.47
CA SER A 190 -11.01 25.27 -28.74
C SER A 190 -9.74 25.82 -29.38
N MET A 191 -8.59 25.17 -29.19
CA MET A 191 -7.29 25.59 -29.73
C MET A 191 -7.00 25.12 -31.16
N GLY A 192 -7.86 24.31 -31.79
CA GLY A 192 -7.68 23.87 -33.18
C GLY A 192 -6.56 22.84 -33.36
N ALA A 193 -6.90 21.56 -33.24
CA ALA A 193 -5.93 20.46 -33.24
C ALA A 193 -5.16 20.32 -34.57
N SER A 194 -3.84 20.50 -34.54
CA SER A 194 -2.93 20.20 -35.64
C SER A 194 -2.30 18.80 -35.50
N SER A 195 -2.25 18.06 -36.62
CA SER A 195 -1.60 16.76 -36.87
C SER A 195 -1.47 15.75 -35.71
N ALA A 196 -2.28 14.69 -35.73
CA ALA A 196 -2.12 13.54 -34.84
C ALA A 196 -0.85 12.73 -35.16
N ALA A 197 -0.06 12.42 -34.14
CA ALA A 197 1.05 11.48 -34.22
C ALA A 197 0.68 10.15 -33.53
N SER A 198 0.68 9.05 -34.29
CA SER A 198 0.47 7.71 -33.75
C SER A 198 1.80 7.11 -33.27
N THR A 199 1.88 6.77 -31.98
CA THR A 199 3.08 6.17 -31.37
C THR A 199 2.71 4.85 -30.72
N THR A 200 3.51 3.81 -30.91
CA THR A 200 3.28 2.50 -30.25
C THR A 200 4.09 2.44 -28.96
N ILE A 201 3.41 2.39 -27.82
CA ILE A 201 4.04 2.30 -26.49
C ILE A 201 4.05 0.82 -26.05
N ARG A 202 5.21 0.30 -25.64
CA ARG A 202 5.33 -1.09 -25.19
C ARG A 202 4.50 -1.32 -23.92
N GLY A 203 3.63 -2.33 -23.96
CA GLY A 203 2.82 -2.79 -22.83
C GLY A 203 1.33 -2.42 -22.87
N VAL A 204 0.93 -1.40 -23.65
CA VAL A 204 -0.43 -0.80 -23.56
C VAL A 204 -1.16 -0.70 -24.92
N GLY A 205 -0.62 -1.33 -25.97
CA GLY A 205 -1.23 -1.35 -27.31
C GLY A 205 -0.91 -0.12 -28.18
N ARG A 206 -1.74 0.13 -29.20
CA ARG A 206 -1.58 1.29 -30.10
C ARG A 206 -2.17 2.53 -29.43
N PHE A 207 -1.48 3.66 -29.50
CA PHE A 207 -1.87 4.90 -28.84
C PHE A 207 -1.88 6.06 -29.85
N SER A 208 -2.88 6.94 -29.72
CA SER A 208 -3.02 8.14 -30.55
C SER A 208 -2.97 9.37 -29.66
N LEU A 209 -1.91 10.17 -29.81
CA LEU A 209 -1.79 11.45 -29.13
C LEU A 209 -2.62 12.49 -29.91
N ARG A 210 -3.59 13.14 -29.25
CA ARG A 210 -4.40 14.21 -29.85
C ARG A 210 -4.41 15.43 -28.95
N GLY A 211 -3.49 16.35 -29.24
CA GLY A 211 -3.39 17.65 -28.60
C GLY A 211 -2.35 17.73 -27.48
N SER A 212 -1.81 18.93 -27.31
CA SER A 212 -0.95 19.31 -26.20
C SER A 212 -1.19 20.75 -25.80
N ILE A 213 -1.40 21.01 -24.51
CA ILE A 213 -1.54 22.35 -23.95
C ILE A 213 -0.25 22.72 -23.23
N GLN A 214 0.29 23.91 -23.50
CA GLN A 214 1.32 24.50 -22.64
C GLN A 214 0.64 25.10 -21.41
N THR A 215 0.96 24.54 -20.26
CA THR A 215 0.58 25.05 -18.93
C THR A 215 1.75 25.81 -18.32
N GLY A 216 1.50 26.67 -17.32
CA GLY A 216 2.56 27.42 -16.63
C GLY A 216 3.63 26.56 -15.92
N ILE A 217 3.40 25.24 -15.79
CA ILE A 217 4.30 24.27 -15.14
C ILE A 217 4.90 23.23 -16.11
N GLY A 218 4.44 23.16 -17.37
CA GLY A 218 4.84 22.11 -18.31
C GLY A 218 3.88 21.89 -19.48
N VAL A 219 4.13 20.85 -20.28
CA VAL A 219 3.25 20.45 -21.39
C VAL A 219 2.34 19.31 -20.94
N ALA A 220 1.03 19.54 -20.91
CA ALA A 220 0.04 18.49 -20.75
C ALA A 220 -0.32 17.93 -22.13
N GLN A 221 -0.35 16.60 -22.28
CA GLN A 221 -0.76 15.90 -23.49
C GLN A 221 -1.85 14.89 -23.16
N ILE A 222 -2.89 14.84 -23.99
CA ILE A 222 -3.92 13.80 -23.92
C ILE A 222 -3.66 12.79 -25.04
N GLY A 223 -3.78 11.51 -24.71
CA GLY A 223 -3.96 10.48 -25.72
C GLY A 223 -4.92 9.40 -25.28
N VAL A 224 -5.45 8.70 -26.28
CA VAL A 224 -6.51 7.71 -26.11
C VAL A 224 -5.95 6.34 -26.51
N MET A 225 -6.23 5.32 -25.70
CA MET A 225 -5.89 3.94 -26.03
C MET A 225 -6.66 3.50 -27.28
N GLY A 226 -5.93 2.95 -28.25
CA GLY A 226 -6.46 2.65 -29.59
C GLY A 226 -7.50 1.54 -29.58
N GLY A 227 -8.67 1.82 -30.15
CA GLY A 227 -9.80 0.91 -30.20
C GLY A 227 -11.09 1.63 -30.55
N VAL A 228 -12.20 1.13 -30.02
CA VAL A 228 -13.57 1.63 -30.29
C VAL A 228 -13.72 3.11 -29.91
N HIS A 229 -13.15 3.54 -28.78
CA HIS A 229 -13.25 4.92 -28.29
C HIS A 229 -12.58 5.96 -29.19
N VAL A 230 -11.47 5.61 -29.86
CA VAL A 230 -10.82 6.53 -30.83
C VAL A 230 -11.74 6.78 -32.02
N ALA A 231 -12.44 5.76 -32.51
CA ALA A 231 -13.41 5.90 -33.60
C ALA A 231 -14.66 6.68 -33.14
N GLN A 232 -15.16 6.43 -31.93
CA GLN A 232 -16.31 7.15 -31.36
C GLN A 232 -16.00 8.64 -31.13
N ILE A 233 -14.85 8.97 -30.54
CA ILE A 233 -14.42 10.36 -30.32
C ILE A 233 -14.16 11.05 -31.66
N ALA A 234 -13.53 10.37 -32.63
CA ALA A 234 -13.33 10.95 -33.97
C ALA A 234 -14.66 11.25 -34.67
N ALA A 235 -15.60 10.31 -34.69
CA ALA A 235 -16.91 10.50 -35.30
C ALA A 235 -17.76 11.58 -34.59
N ALA A 236 -17.64 11.70 -33.27
CA ALA A 236 -18.29 12.76 -32.50
C ALA A 236 -17.67 14.15 -32.76
N VAL A 237 -16.34 14.24 -32.90
CA VAL A 237 -15.67 15.50 -33.26
C VAL A 237 -15.98 15.90 -34.71
N GLU A 238 -16.06 14.93 -35.63
CA GLU A 238 -16.45 15.16 -37.03
C GLU A 238 -17.93 15.57 -37.17
N SER A 239 -18.81 15.22 -36.22
CA SER A 239 -20.21 15.65 -36.25
C SER A 239 -20.43 17.09 -35.77
N GLY A 240 -19.49 17.65 -35.00
CA GLY A 240 -19.62 18.98 -34.39
C GLY A 240 -20.71 19.10 -33.31
N ASP A 241 -21.26 17.98 -32.83
CA ASP A 241 -22.21 17.95 -31.70
C ASP A 241 -21.43 17.87 -30.39
N ASP A 242 -21.32 18.99 -29.67
CA ASP A 242 -20.67 19.07 -28.35
C ASP A 242 -21.19 18.02 -27.35
N ALA A 243 -22.49 17.68 -27.42
CA ALA A 243 -23.06 16.65 -26.56
C ALA A 243 -22.66 15.24 -27.00
N ALA A 244 -22.42 14.99 -28.29
CA ALA A 244 -21.82 13.74 -28.76
C ALA A 244 -20.35 13.63 -28.35
N ILE A 245 -19.60 14.73 -28.43
CA ILE A 245 -18.19 14.79 -28.01
C ILE A 245 -18.10 14.50 -26.51
N ALA A 246 -18.88 15.19 -25.67
CA ALA A 246 -18.92 14.97 -24.23
C ALA A 246 -19.31 13.52 -23.89
N ARG A 247 -20.31 12.94 -24.54
CA ARG A 247 -20.69 11.51 -24.35
C ARG A 247 -19.56 10.56 -24.75
N ALA A 248 -18.91 10.77 -25.90
CA ALA A 248 -17.83 9.90 -26.38
C ALA A 248 -16.58 9.96 -25.48
N VAL A 249 -16.24 11.15 -24.98
CA VAL A 249 -15.15 11.34 -24.01
C VAL A 249 -15.52 10.74 -22.64
N ALA A 250 -16.74 10.96 -22.14
CA ALA A 250 -17.20 10.37 -20.88
C ALA A 250 -17.22 8.83 -20.91
N HIS A 251 -17.61 8.20 -22.04
CA HIS A 251 -17.48 6.75 -22.21
C HIS A 251 -16.02 6.30 -22.19
N ALA A 252 -15.12 7.00 -22.90
CA ALA A 252 -13.70 6.68 -22.87
C ALA A 252 -13.05 6.85 -21.49
N ILE A 253 -13.57 7.77 -20.65
CA ILE A 253 -13.16 7.93 -19.25
C ILE A 253 -13.71 6.78 -18.39
N ALA A 254 -15.00 6.47 -18.50
CA ALA A 254 -15.66 5.40 -17.73
C ALA A 254 -15.05 4.02 -18.01
N ASP A 255 -14.62 3.76 -19.25
CA ASP A 255 -13.96 2.53 -19.66
C ASP A 255 -12.42 2.57 -19.46
N GLY A 256 -11.87 3.62 -18.83
CA GLY A 256 -10.45 3.74 -18.48
C GLY A 256 -9.49 3.91 -19.68
N ALA A 257 -10.00 4.28 -20.85
CA ALA A 257 -9.27 4.31 -22.12
C ALA A 257 -8.53 5.63 -22.41
N LEU A 258 -8.55 6.61 -21.49
CA LEU A 258 -8.00 7.96 -21.68
C LEU A 258 -6.80 8.18 -20.76
N ILE A 259 -5.66 8.63 -21.32
CA ILE A 259 -4.39 8.84 -20.60
C ILE A 259 -3.97 10.30 -20.71
N LEU A 260 -3.75 10.93 -19.54
CA LEU A 260 -3.15 12.26 -19.42
C LEU A 260 -1.65 12.12 -19.11
N ILE A 261 -0.79 12.81 -19.86
CA ILE A 261 0.67 12.80 -19.70
C ILE A 261 1.14 14.24 -19.48
N VAL A 262 1.77 14.53 -18.34
CA VAL A 262 2.25 15.88 -18.01
C VAL A 262 3.78 15.93 -17.97
N HIS A 263 4.39 16.70 -18.86
CA HIS A 263 5.84 16.88 -18.97
C HIS A 263 6.30 18.18 -18.30
N ARG A 264 7.14 18.11 -17.29
CA ARG A 264 7.68 19.31 -16.61
C ARG A 264 8.78 19.98 -17.44
N ALA A 265 8.63 21.27 -17.73
CA ALA A 265 9.70 22.05 -18.37
C ALA A 265 10.75 22.50 -17.33
N SER A 266 12.02 22.18 -17.56
CA SER A 266 13.13 22.70 -16.76
C SER A 266 13.54 24.09 -17.29
N ALA A 267 13.03 25.15 -16.67
CA ALA A 267 13.29 26.53 -17.08
C ALA A 267 14.76 26.96 -16.81
N ARG A 268 15.58 26.95 -17.86
CA ARG A 268 16.72 27.86 -18.04
C ARG A 268 16.94 28.11 -19.53
N LEU A 269 16.74 29.36 -19.97
CA LEU A 269 17.57 30.16 -20.89
C LEU A 269 16.73 31.30 -21.50
N ASN A 270 16.93 32.52 -20.99
CA ASN A 270 17.01 33.80 -21.73
C ASN A 270 16.68 34.99 -20.82
N GLU A 271 17.69 35.57 -20.17
CA GLU A 271 17.72 37.03 -19.90
C GLU A 271 19.18 37.55 -19.93
N PRO A 272 19.42 38.84 -20.26
CA PRO A 272 20.75 39.36 -20.54
C PRO A 272 21.48 39.85 -19.28
N ARG A 273 22.80 39.64 -19.21
CA ARG A 273 23.63 40.24 -18.14
C ARG A 273 24.02 41.69 -18.48
N PRO A 274 23.87 42.65 -17.55
CA PRO A 274 24.47 43.98 -17.69
C PRO A 274 25.99 43.93 -17.43
N SER A 275 26.71 44.86 -18.05
CA SER A 275 28.17 45.01 -17.93
C SER A 275 28.58 45.81 -16.69
N SER A 276 29.63 45.38 -16.00
CA SER A 276 30.45 46.26 -15.15
C SER A 276 31.94 45.91 -15.26
N SER A 277 32.78 46.87 -14.86
CA SER A 277 34.17 47.05 -15.30
C SER A 277 35.22 46.18 -14.60
N ALA A 278 36.30 45.89 -15.32
CA ALA A 278 37.55 45.30 -14.81
C ALA A 278 38.34 46.29 -13.90
N PRO A 279 39.46 45.86 -13.29
CA PRO A 279 40.72 45.89 -14.04
C PRO A 279 41.66 44.66 -13.88
N GLU A 280 42.38 44.41 -14.99
CA GLU A 280 43.71 43.80 -15.18
C GLU A 280 44.37 42.88 -14.12
N THR A 281 44.83 41.70 -14.58
CA THR A 281 46.28 41.53 -14.87
C THR A 281 46.63 40.31 -15.74
N ARG A 282 47.49 40.57 -16.75
CA ARG A 282 48.40 39.70 -17.54
C ARG A 282 47.89 38.45 -18.29
N ARG A 283 48.23 38.43 -19.59
CA ARG A 283 48.08 37.34 -20.58
C ARG A 283 49.28 36.39 -20.60
N THR A 284 49.04 35.15 -21.03
CA THR A 284 49.89 34.28 -21.90
C THR A 284 49.11 32.98 -22.20
N THR A 285 49.12 32.33 -23.38
CA THR A 285 49.32 32.79 -24.78
C THR A 285 48.81 31.70 -25.74
N SER A 286 48.11 32.07 -26.85
CA SER A 286 47.72 31.22 -28.01
C SER A 286 46.84 29.98 -27.74
N GLY A 287 45.97 29.53 -28.66
CA GLY A 287 45.68 30.02 -30.02
C GLY A 287 44.36 29.46 -30.58
N THR A 288 43.89 30.03 -31.68
CA THR A 288 42.60 29.71 -32.31
C THR A 288 42.65 28.44 -33.16
N GLY A 289 41.81 27.46 -32.82
CA GLY A 289 41.52 26.30 -33.67
C GLY A 289 40.02 26.10 -33.81
N SER A 290 39.52 26.09 -35.04
CA SER A 290 38.12 25.81 -35.36
C SER A 290 37.78 24.35 -35.07
N SER A 291 36.86 24.09 -34.13
CA SER A 291 36.27 22.77 -33.92
C SER A 291 34.87 22.68 -34.53
N GLU A 292 34.78 21.82 -35.53
CA GLU A 292 33.56 21.24 -36.10
C GLU A 292 32.72 20.56 -35.00
N PRO A 293 31.38 20.64 -35.03
CA PRO A 293 30.55 19.99 -34.01
C PRO A 293 30.66 18.46 -34.13
N PRO A 294 30.83 17.72 -33.01
CA PRO A 294 31.00 16.27 -33.07
C PRO A 294 29.73 15.59 -33.62
N PRO A 295 29.88 14.46 -34.35
CA PRO A 295 28.75 13.79 -34.95
C PRO A 295 27.77 13.27 -33.89
N ARG A 296 26.49 13.48 -34.17
CA ARG A 296 25.36 13.02 -33.35
C ARG A 296 25.38 11.49 -33.28
N VAL A 297 25.70 10.92 -32.12
CA VAL A 297 25.67 9.47 -31.92
C VAL A 297 24.21 8.99 -32.01
N THR A 298 23.88 8.31 -33.09
CA THR A 298 22.62 7.58 -33.23
C THR A 298 22.71 6.29 -32.42
N GLU A 299 22.09 6.25 -31.25
CA GLU A 299 21.91 5.02 -30.47
C GLU A 299 20.92 4.07 -31.17
N THR A 300 21.41 3.38 -32.21
CA THR A 300 20.80 2.17 -32.77
C THR A 300 21.57 0.95 -32.28
N GLY A 301 21.74 0.86 -30.96
CA GLY A 301 22.38 -0.27 -30.30
C GLY A 301 21.51 -1.51 -30.37
N THR A 302 21.89 -2.46 -31.23
CA THR A 302 21.42 -3.86 -31.15
C THR A 302 21.60 -4.36 -29.72
N PRO A 303 20.63 -5.08 -29.11
CA PRO A 303 20.77 -5.56 -27.73
C PRO A 303 22.06 -6.34 -27.56
N GLU A 304 22.89 -5.87 -26.64
CA GLU A 304 24.23 -6.40 -26.39
C GLU A 304 24.13 -7.87 -25.97
N ARG A 305 25.02 -8.71 -26.50
CA ARG A 305 25.01 -10.14 -26.20
C ARG A 305 25.28 -10.34 -24.70
N PRO A 306 24.57 -11.24 -24.00
CA PRO A 306 24.86 -11.52 -22.60
C PRO A 306 26.34 -11.84 -22.41
N GLY A 307 27.00 -11.15 -21.47
CA GLY A 307 28.38 -11.46 -21.12
C GLY A 307 28.51 -12.89 -20.59
N ALA A 308 29.69 -13.50 -20.73
CA ALA A 308 29.94 -14.86 -20.26
C ALA A 308 29.49 -15.13 -18.79
N PRO A 309 29.63 -14.19 -17.82
CA PRO A 309 29.13 -14.37 -16.45
C PRO A 309 27.60 -14.43 -16.31
N GLN A 310 26.84 -13.94 -17.30
CA GLN A 310 25.38 -14.12 -17.33
C GLN A 310 25.02 -15.50 -17.88
N THR A 311 25.62 -15.90 -19.00
CA THR A 311 25.39 -17.23 -19.59
C THR A 311 25.69 -18.37 -18.61
N ALA A 312 26.77 -18.26 -17.82
CA ALA A 312 27.10 -19.26 -16.80
C ALA A 312 26.06 -19.33 -15.67
N HIS A 313 25.55 -18.18 -15.22
CA HIS A 313 24.48 -18.12 -14.21
C HIS A 313 23.16 -18.70 -14.73
N ASP A 314 22.74 -18.29 -15.94
CA ASP A 314 21.49 -18.74 -16.56
C ASP A 314 21.51 -20.27 -16.79
N GLN A 315 22.67 -20.83 -17.12
CA GLN A 315 22.88 -22.28 -17.20
C GLN A 315 22.73 -22.96 -15.83
N TRP A 316 23.39 -22.44 -14.79
CA TRP A 316 23.29 -22.98 -13.42
C TRP A 316 21.84 -22.93 -12.89
N VAL A 317 21.12 -21.82 -13.10
CA VAL A 317 19.68 -21.70 -12.76
C VAL A 317 18.86 -22.74 -13.55
N SER A 318 19.15 -22.93 -14.84
CA SER A 318 18.46 -23.91 -15.68
C SER A 318 18.70 -25.35 -15.24
N ASP A 319 19.89 -25.68 -14.72
CA ASP A 319 20.23 -27.01 -14.22
C ASP A 319 19.66 -27.25 -12.81
N MET A 320 19.61 -26.21 -11.96
CA MET A 320 18.86 -26.23 -10.70
C MET A 320 17.36 -26.44 -10.92
N LEU A 321 16.76 -25.77 -11.91
CA LEU A 321 15.39 -26.04 -12.32
C LEU A 321 15.25 -27.48 -12.84
N ARG A 322 16.18 -28.00 -13.65
CA ARG A 322 16.04 -29.34 -14.25
C ARG A 322 16.15 -30.47 -13.23
N SER A 323 17.16 -30.44 -12.36
CA SER A 323 17.51 -31.55 -11.46
C SER A 323 17.68 -31.17 -9.98
N GLY A 324 17.68 -29.88 -9.64
CA GLY A 324 17.88 -29.39 -8.27
C GLY A 324 16.59 -29.20 -7.45
N MET A 325 15.41 -29.42 -8.02
CA MET A 325 14.10 -29.24 -7.35
C MET A 325 13.71 -30.38 -6.40
N GLY A 326 14.55 -31.40 -6.27
CA GLY A 326 14.29 -32.57 -5.43
C GLY A 326 14.35 -32.28 -3.93
N GLU A 327 13.76 -33.17 -3.13
CA GLU A 327 14.08 -33.26 -1.69
C GLU A 327 15.60 -33.46 -1.49
N ARG A 328 16.16 -32.76 -0.51
CA ARG A 328 17.60 -32.76 -0.20
C ARG A 328 17.84 -33.18 1.25
N PRO A 329 18.77 -34.12 1.52
CA PRO A 329 19.20 -34.37 2.88
C PRO A 329 19.98 -33.16 3.43
N ASN A 330 19.90 -32.95 4.74
CA ASN A 330 20.74 -31.97 5.41
C ASN A 330 22.22 -32.41 5.33
N ALA A 331 23.06 -31.61 4.69
CA ALA A 331 24.51 -31.77 4.72
C ALA A 331 25.05 -31.67 6.17
N PRO A 332 26.04 -32.48 6.55
CA PRO A 332 26.72 -32.37 7.83
C PRO A 332 27.59 -31.10 7.88
N ALA A 333 27.83 -30.57 9.08
CA ALA A 333 28.66 -29.40 9.27
C ALA A 333 30.14 -29.70 8.95
N GLU A 334 30.70 -29.02 7.96
CA GLU A 334 32.14 -29.05 7.66
C GLU A 334 32.86 -27.86 8.32
N PRO A 335 34.05 -28.03 8.92
CA PRO A 335 34.79 -26.93 9.53
C PRO A 335 35.18 -25.84 8.52
N ARG A 336 34.79 -24.58 8.77
CA ARG A 336 35.20 -23.44 7.93
C ARG A 336 36.72 -23.24 8.02
N PRO A 337 37.45 -23.18 6.90
CA PRO A 337 38.86 -22.77 6.90
C PRO A 337 39.00 -21.36 7.48
N ILE A 338 39.97 -21.16 8.38
CA ILE A 338 40.27 -19.84 8.94
C ILE A 338 40.97 -18.99 7.87
N GLY A 339 40.29 -17.97 7.35
CA GLY A 339 40.81 -17.10 6.30
C GLY A 339 39.87 -15.94 5.97
N PRO A 340 40.25 -15.04 5.05
CA PRO A 340 39.34 -14.04 4.49
C PRO A 340 38.19 -14.72 3.76
N GLU A 341 37.03 -14.06 3.65
CA GLU A 341 35.91 -14.61 2.88
C GLU A 341 36.33 -14.82 1.41
N PRO A 342 36.10 -16.02 0.85
CA PRO A 342 36.50 -16.30 -0.52
C PRO A 342 35.74 -15.41 -1.50
N GLU A 343 36.42 -15.02 -2.59
CA GLU A 343 35.79 -14.32 -3.69
C GLU A 343 34.99 -15.32 -4.54
N ILE A 344 33.66 -15.23 -4.47
CA ILE A 344 32.77 -16.20 -5.11
C ILE A 344 32.35 -15.68 -6.50
N ARG A 345 32.69 -16.43 -7.55
CA ARG A 345 32.48 -16.03 -8.97
C ARG A 345 31.61 -17.01 -9.79
N THR A 346 31.18 -18.13 -9.21
CA THR A 346 30.28 -19.09 -9.87
C THR A 346 29.11 -19.48 -8.98
N GLY A 347 28.00 -19.91 -9.59
CA GLY A 347 26.81 -20.35 -8.86
C GLY A 347 27.08 -21.60 -8.02
N GLU A 348 27.91 -22.51 -8.50
CA GLU A 348 28.31 -23.74 -7.80
C GLU A 348 29.11 -23.42 -6.54
N ALA A 349 30.06 -22.47 -6.61
CA ALA A 349 30.84 -22.05 -5.44
C ALA A 349 29.97 -21.30 -4.42
N ALA A 350 29.03 -20.46 -4.88
CA ALA A 350 28.06 -19.79 -4.01
C ALA A 350 27.14 -20.79 -3.32
N TYR A 351 26.72 -21.82 -4.04
CA TYR A 351 25.86 -22.86 -3.53
C TYR A 351 26.56 -23.79 -2.52
N ALA A 352 27.84 -24.10 -2.74
CA ALA A 352 28.66 -24.83 -1.77
C ALA A 352 28.86 -24.02 -0.46
N GLU A 353 29.10 -22.71 -0.57
CA GLU A 353 29.20 -21.82 0.59
C GLU A 353 27.85 -21.72 1.34
N TYR A 354 26.72 -21.68 0.62
CA TYR A 354 25.36 -21.70 1.18
C TYR A 354 25.07 -23.00 1.96
N GLU A 355 25.33 -24.17 1.36
CA GLU A 355 25.16 -25.47 2.01
C GLU A 355 26.02 -25.59 3.28
N ARG A 356 27.30 -25.19 3.20
CA ARG A 356 28.18 -25.17 4.38
C ARG A 356 27.66 -24.21 5.45
N THR A 357 27.18 -23.04 5.05
CA THR A 357 26.64 -22.04 5.98
C THR A 357 25.37 -22.53 6.68
N LEU A 358 24.46 -23.22 5.99
CA LEU A 358 23.29 -23.87 6.62
C LEU A 358 23.68 -24.97 7.60
N ALA A 359 24.69 -25.77 7.24
CA ALA A 359 25.20 -26.82 8.11
C ALA A 359 25.93 -26.26 9.35
N GLU A 360 26.71 -25.19 9.19
CA GLU A 360 27.33 -24.43 10.28
C GLU A 360 26.29 -23.85 11.27
N THR A 361 25.11 -23.46 10.79
CA THR A 361 24.06 -22.82 11.60
C THR A 361 23.00 -23.78 12.13
N GLY A 362 23.20 -25.09 11.97
CA GLY A 362 22.22 -26.09 12.43
C GLY A 362 20.86 -25.99 11.73
N TYR A 363 20.76 -25.28 10.59
CA TYR A 363 19.51 -25.03 9.87
C TYR A 363 18.49 -24.16 10.64
N GLU A 364 18.95 -23.42 11.65
CA GLU A 364 18.11 -22.61 12.56
C GLU A 364 17.95 -21.14 12.14
N ILE A 365 18.75 -20.65 11.19
CA ILE A 365 18.70 -19.26 10.70
C ILE A 365 18.59 -19.21 9.18
N GLU A 366 18.15 -18.06 8.67
CA GLU A 366 18.10 -17.81 7.25
C GLU A 366 19.49 -17.61 6.66
N VAL A 367 19.68 -18.16 5.46
CA VAL A 367 20.89 -18.04 4.65
C VAL A 367 20.43 -17.76 3.22
N ALA A 368 21.08 -16.81 2.53
CA ALA A 368 20.77 -16.48 1.14
C ALA A 368 22.01 -16.28 0.27
N ILE A 369 21.86 -16.57 -1.01
CA ILE A 369 22.77 -16.29 -2.11
C ILE A 369 22.26 -15.05 -2.85
N TYR A 370 23.13 -14.06 -3.02
CA TYR A 370 22.92 -12.93 -3.91
C TYR A 370 23.97 -12.92 -5.01
N ARG A 371 23.60 -12.41 -6.19
CA ARG A 371 24.49 -12.23 -7.33
C ARG A 371 24.51 -10.77 -7.78
N ASN A 372 25.67 -10.21 -8.08
CA ASN A 372 25.77 -8.94 -8.76
C ASN A 372 25.83 -9.16 -10.28
N ARG A 373 24.80 -8.71 -11.01
CA ARG A 373 24.70 -8.88 -12.47
C ARG A 373 25.85 -8.24 -13.24
N ALA A 374 26.37 -7.11 -12.76
CA ALA A 374 27.38 -6.32 -13.48
C ALA A 374 28.79 -6.92 -13.31
N THR A 375 29.13 -7.43 -12.12
CA THR A 375 30.45 -8.01 -11.84
C THR A 375 30.50 -9.53 -11.99
N GLY A 376 29.36 -10.22 -11.97
CA GLY A 376 29.30 -11.69 -11.89
C GLY A 376 29.73 -12.26 -10.54
N GLU A 377 29.85 -11.41 -9.52
CA GLU A 377 30.20 -11.77 -8.15
C GLU A 377 28.98 -12.33 -7.40
N TYR A 378 29.23 -13.26 -6.47
CA TYR A 378 28.23 -13.79 -5.57
C TYR A 378 28.59 -13.51 -4.11
N ARG A 379 27.57 -13.39 -3.25
CA ARG A 379 27.72 -13.31 -1.80
C ARG A 379 26.72 -14.23 -1.13
N VAL A 380 27.20 -14.99 -0.14
CA VAL A 380 26.33 -15.69 0.81
C VAL A 380 26.17 -14.80 2.04
N ARG A 381 24.94 -14.67 2.52
CA ARG A 381 24.54 -13.87 3.68
C ARG A 381 23.79 -14.78 4.65
N ARG A 382 23.87 -14.51 5.95
CA ARG A 382 23.12 -15.23 6.99
C ARG A 382 22.66 -14.27 8.08
N GLY A 383 21.55 -14.59 8.74
CA GLY A 383 20.94 -13.77 9.78
C GLY A 383 19.49 -14.17 10.04
N THR A 384 18.75 -13.30 10.70
CA THR A 384 17.28 -13.38 10.73
C THR A 384 16.68 -12.97 9.37
N ALA A 385 15.40 -13.29 9.13
CA ALA A 385 14.69 -12.98 7.88
C ALA A 385 14.69 -11.48 7.50
N MET A 386 14.89 -10.58 8.47
CA MET A 386 15.00 -9.13 8.22
C MET A 386 16.44 -8.64 8.04
N GLU A 387 17.45 -9.44 8.39
CA GLU A 387 18.87 -9.12 8.23
C GLU A 387 19.46 -9.69 6.94
N VAL A 388 18.91 -10.81 6.45
CA VAL A 388 19.29 -11.43 5.19
C VAL A 388 18.78 -10.59 4.03
N SER A 389 19.67 -9.70 3.61
CA SER A 389 19.44 -8.71 2.57
C SER A 389 20.62 -8.68 1.60
N GLY A 390 20.32 -8.31 0.36
CA GLY A 390 21.33 -8.14 -0.69
C GLY A 390 22.40 -7.13 -0.27
N PRO A 391 23.68 -7.34 -0.66
CA PRO A 391 24.74 -6.40 -0.33
C PRO A 391 24.42 -4.98 -0.84
N MET A 392 24.92 -3.95 -0.13
CA MET A 392 24.74 -2.57 -0.56
C MET A 392 25.36 -2.32 -1.95
N GLY A 393 24.65 -1.57 -2.79
CA GLY A 393 25.08 -1.22 -4.15
C GLY A 393 24.05 -1.61 -5.21
N GLU A 394 24.30 -1.19 -6.45
CA GLU A 394 23.44 -1.55 -7.57
C GLU A 394 23.83 -2.91 -8.19
N GLY A 395 22.87 -3.55 -8.85
CA GLY A 395 23.09 -4.79 -9.62
C GLY A 395 22.96 -6.09 -8.83
N TRP A 396 22.76 -6.06 -7.51
CA TRP A 396 22.47 -7.26 -6.71
C TRP A 396 21.04 -7.78 -6.94
N GLU A 397 20.92 -9.09 -7.15
CA GLU A 397 19.67 -9.84 -7.27
C GLU A 397 19.68 -11.04 -6.30
N GLY A 398 18.51 -11.38 -5.75
CA GLY A 398 18.30 -12.62 -5.00
C GLY A 398 18.41 -13.82 -5.92
N VAL A 399 19.03 -14.89 -5.43
CA VAL A 399 19.26 -16.13 -6.21
C VAL A 399 18.68 -17.32 -5.48
N MET A 400 18.90 -17.42 -4.17
CA MET A 400 18.34 -18.49 -3.35
C MET A 400 18.32 -18.07 -1.88
N HIS A 401 17.33 -18.46 -1.10
CA HIS A 401 17.32 -18.32 0.36
C HIS A 401 16.70 -19.55 1.06
N TYR A 402 16.77 -19.60 2.39
CA TYR A 402 16.26 -20.71 3.21
C TYR A 402 15.38 -20.20 4.36
N HIS A 403 14.13 -20.66 4.45
CA HIS A 403 13.24 -20.35 5.55
C HIS A 403 13.37 -21.40 6.68
N PRO A 404 13.89 -21.05 7.87
CA PRO A 404 14.14 -21.99 8.97
C PRO A 404 12.88 -22.39 9.78
N ASN A 405 11.68 -22.27 9.21
CA ASN A 405 10.42 -22.36 9.95
C ASN A 405 9.73 -23.74 9.78
N PRO A 406 9.92 -24.72 10.69
CA PRO A 406 9.43 -26.09 10.52
C PRO A 406 7.91 -26.26 10.63
N GLY A 407 7.19 -25.46 11.42
CA GLY A 407 5.75 -25.68 11.64
C GLY A 407 4.79 -25.20 10.56
N ASN A 408 5.27 -24.61 9.45
CA ASN A 408 4.41 -23.98 8.44
C ASN A 408 4.70 -24.50 7.00
N VAL A 409 5.17 -25.75 6.90
CA VAL A 409 5.55 -26.46 5.66
C VAL A 409 4.46 -26.48 4.57
N LEU A 410 3.18 -26.53 4.96
CA LEU A 410 2.08 -26.59 3.99
C LEU A 410 1.93 -25.29 3.19
N THR A 411 2.31 -24.16 3.77
CA THR A 411 2.21 -22.82 3.17
C THR A 411 3.48 -22.48 2.38
N TYR A 412 4.67 -22.84 2.90
CA TYR A 412 5.98 -22.53 2.31
C TYR A 412 6.35 -23.24 1.01
N ARG A 413 5.47 -24.08 0.44
CA ARG A 413 5.60 -24.47 -0.97
C ARG A 413 5.37 -23.29 -1.93
N MET A 414 4.85 -22.19 -1.40
CA MET A 414 4.76 -20.88 -2.05
C MET A 414 5.70 -19.90 -1.33
N PRO A 415 6.53 -19.12 -2.05
CA PRO A 415 7.24 -17.98 -1.47
C PRO A 415 6.25 -16.96 -0.88
N ALA A 416 6.66 -16.18 0.12
CA ALA A 416 5.88 -15.05 0.56
C ALA A 416 5.77 -13.99 -0.56
N PRO A 417 4.72 -13.14 -0.57
CA PRO A 417 4.64 -12.02 -1.50
C PRO A 417 5.83 -11.05 -1.39
N ALA A 418 6.49 -10.98 -0.23
CA ALA A 418 7.74 -10.24 -0.02
C ALA A 418 8.89 -10.77 -0.91
N ASP A 419 9.03 -12.08 -1.03
CA ASP A 419 10.09 -12.76 -1.79
C ASP A 419 9.93 -12.45 -3.30
N ILE A 420 8.68 -12.51 -3.81
CA ILE A 420 8.38 -12.12 -5.20
C ILE A 420 8.65 -10.62 -5.43
N ASN A 421 8.32 -9.76 -4.45
CA ASN A 421 8.62 -8.33 -4.50
C ASN A 421 10.12 -8.05 -4.55
N GLY A 422 10.94 -8.82 -3.82
CA GLY A 422 12.40 -8.74 -3.84
C GLY A 422 12.98 -8.96 -5.24
N VAL A 423 12.41 -9.90 -6.01
CA VAL A 423 12.80 -10.19 -7.39
C VAL A 423 12.28 -9.17 -8.41
N ALA A 424 11.20 -8.44 -8.09
CA ALA A 424 10.54 -7.57 -9.05
C ALA A 424 11.42 -6.43 -9.58
N LEU A 425 12.05 -5.65 -8.68
CA LEU A 425 12.90 -4.53 -9.08
C LEU A 425 14.14 -4.98 -9.89
N PRO A 426 14.89 -6.03 -9.51
CA PRO A 426 15.90 -6.65 -10.36
C PRO A 426 15.37 -7.05 -11.75
N ALA A 427 14.19 -7.69 -11.83
CA ALA A 427 13.66 -8.20 -13.10
C ALA A 427 13.29 -7.06 -14.07
N PHE A 428 12.60 -6.03 -13.58
CA PHE A 428 12.27 -4.86 -14.39
C PHE A 428 13.50 -4.09 -14.86
N ARG A 429 14.54 -3.97 -14.02
CA ARG A 429 15.83 -3.39 -14.40
C ARG A 429 16.54 -4.22 -15.48
N ALA A 430 16.58 -5.54 -15.31
CA ALA A 430 17.19 -6.47 -16.25
C ALA A 430 16.43 -6.60 -17.58
N ARG A 431 15.12 -6.28 -17.60
CA ARG A 431 14.18 -6.54 -18.71
C ARG A 431 14.15 -8.01 -19.16
N ALA A 432 14.50 -8.91 -18.24
CA ALA A 432 14.57 -10.35 -18.44
C ALA A 432 13.93 -11.05 -17.23
N PRO A 433 13.30 -12.22 -17.40
CA PRO A 433 12.81 -13.00 -16.28
C PRO A 433 13.93 -13.33 -15.30
N ILE A 434 13.67 -13.19 -14.01
CA ILE A 434 14.58 -13.62 -12.94
C ILE A 434 13.89 -14.74 -12.16
N THR A 435 14.66 -15.77 -11.84
CA THR A 435 14.21 -16.89 -11.01
C THR A 435 15.02 -16.92 -9.72
N GLU A 436 14.34 -16.99 -8.59
CA GLU A 436 14.92 -17.24 -7.29
C GLU A 436 14.36 -18.54 -6.71
N PHE A 437 15.09 -19.14 -5.77
CA PHE A 437 14.72 -20.40 -5.13
C PHE A 437 14.57 -20.21 -3.62
N VAL A 438 13.50 -20.74 -3.02
CA VAL A 438 13.35 -20.84 -1.57
C VAL A 438 13.47 -22.30 -1.15
N GLU A 439 14.35 -22.57 -0.19
CA GLU A 439 14.40 -23.86 0.51
C GLU A 439 13.69 -23.77 1.86
N TYR A 440 13.12 -24.89 2.30
CA TYR A 440 12.37 -24.99 3.55
C TYR A 440 12.51 -26.40 4.15
N PRO A 441 12.48 -26.57 5.48
CA PRO A 441 12.57 -27.89 6.12
C PRO A 441 11.37 -28.78 5.77
N LEU A 442 11.59 -30.10 5.77
CA LEU A 442 10.53 -31.10 5.63
C LEU A 442 10.31 -31.89 6.93
N PRO A 443 9.08 -32.36 7.23
CA PRO A 443 8.77 -33.08 8.47
C PRO A 443 9.53 -34.40 8.67
N GLY A 444 10.05 -35.00 7.59
CA GLY A 444 10.89 -36.21 7.65
C GLY A 444 12.38 -35.94 7.91
N GLY A 445 12.75 -34.67 8.13
CA GLY A 445 14.12 -34.19 7.96
C GLY A 445 14.41 -33.81 6.51
N GLY A 446 15.58 -33.23 6.25
CA GLY A 446 15.90 -32.70 4.93
C GLY A 446 15.17 -31.39 4.60
N ARG A 447 15.30 -30.95 3.34
CA ARG A 447 14.76 -29.71 2.82
C ARG A 447 14.02 -29.94 1.50
N GLY A 448 12.90 -29.25 1.33
CA GLY A 448 12.22 -29.07 0.05
C GLY A 448 12.68 -27.77 -0.63
N ARG A 449 12.33 -27.61 -1.90
CA ARG A 449 12.65 -26.41 -2.69
C ARG A 449 11.46 -25.97 -3.53
N ALA A 450 11.20 -24.68 -3.55
CA ALA A 450 10.36 -24.02 -4.53
C ALA A 450 11.22 -23.03 -5.35
N ALA A 451 10.88 -22.86 -6.62
CA ALA A 451 11.45 -21.89 -7.53
C ALA A 451 10.34 -20.93 -7.94
N TYR A 452 10.66 -19.65 -8.08
CA TYR A 452 9.72 -18.65 -8.54
C TYR A 452 10.35 -17.70 -9.53
N THR A 453 9.64 -17.45 -10.63
CA THR A 453 10.08 -16.60 -11.73
C THR A 453 9.10 -15.45 -11.89
N LEU A 454 9.59 -14.21 -11.93
CA LEU A 454 8.82 -13.07 -12.42
C LEU A 454 9.25 -12.73 -13.85
N ASP A 455 8.31 -12.65 -14.79
CA ASP A 455 8.57 -12.11 -16.13
C ASP A 455 8.23 -10.60 -16.18
N PRO A 456 9.23 -9.71 -16.28
CA PRO A 456 9.00 -8.25 -16.27
C PRO A 456 8.29 -7.73 -17.53
N ARG A 457 8.07 -8.57 -18.55
CA ARG A 457 7.35 -8.20 -19.78
C ARG A 457 5.84 -8.31 -19.63
N THR A 458 5.38 -9.17 -18.72
CA THR A 458 3.95 -9.42 -18.44
C THR A 458 3.56 -9.04 -17.02
N GLY A 459 4.52 -8.94 -16.09
CA GLY A 459 4.27 -8.88 -14.65
C GLY A 459 3.88 -10.24 -14.05
N GLY A 460 3.86 -11.30 -14.86
CA GLY A 460 3.40 -12.62 -14.46
C GLY A 460 4.40 -13.37 -13.59
N VAL A 461 3.87 -14.07 -12.59
CA VAL A 461 4.63 -14.91 -11.65
C VAL A 461 4.42 -16.38 -12.02
N SER A 462 5.47 -17.20 -12.05
CA SER A 462 5.33 -18.66 -12.09
C SER A 462 6.10 -19.33 -10.96
N ILE A 463 5.41 -20.16 -10.18
CA ILE A 463 5.98 -20.96 -9.09
C ILE A 463 6.09 -22.41 -9.53
N GLU A 464 7.18 -23.07 -9.17
CA GLU A 464 7.39 -24.49 -9.38
C GLU A 464 8.01 -25.15 -8.14
N TYR A 465 7.49 -26.29 -7.70
CA TYR A 465 8.02 -27.06 -6.56
C TYR A 465 7.80 -28.56 -6.77
N GLN A 466 8.55 -29.39 -6.04
CA GLN A 466 8.29 -30.83 -5.98
C GLN A 466 7.39 -31.18 -4.79
N ARG A 467 6.46 -32.11 -4.99
CA ARG A 467 5.63 -32.72 -3.94
C ARG A 467 6.35 -33.93 -3.33
N ALA A 468 5.89 -34.38 -2.16
CA ALA A 468 6.45 -35.53 -1.44
C ALA A 468 6.35 -36.88 -2.20
N ASP A 469 5.53 -36.96 -3.25
CA ASP A 469 5.46 -38.11 -4.17
C ASP A 469 6.48 -38.03 -5.32
N GLY A 470 7.37 -37.05 -5.31
CA GLY A 470 8.33 -36.77 -6.37
C GLY A 470 7.75 -36.02 -7.58
N SER A 471 6.44 -35.77 -7.64
CA SER A 471 5.81 -35.06 -8.76
C SER A 471 6.14 -33.57 -8.74
N ARG A 472 6.41 -32.99 -9.91
CA ARG A 472 6.61 -31.55 -10.07
C ARG A 472 5.27 -30.86 -10.26
N TYR A 473 5.04 -29.80 -9.49
CA TYR A 473 3.87 -28.95 -9.61
C TYR A 473 4.29 -27.56 -10.03
N ARG A 474 3.67 -27.02 -11.08
CA ARG A 474 3.88 -25.66 -11.56
C ARG A 474 2.56 -24.91 -11.61
N ARG A 475 2.57 -23.65 -11.18
CA ARG A 475 1.42 -22.73 -11.26
C ARG A 475 1.88 -21.35 -11.72
N SER A 476 1.06 -20.69 -12.52
CA SER A 476 1.34 -19.35 -13.04
C SER A 476 0.19 -18.39 -12.72
N TYR A 477 0.53 -17.11 -12.63
CA TYR A 477 -0.33 -15.98 -12.28
C TYR A 477 -0.11 -14.87 -13.29
N ALA A 478 -1.17 -14.16 -13.67
CA ALA A 478 -1.07 -13.10 -14.68
C ALA A 478 -0.30 -11.88 -14.16
N SER A 479 -0.39 -11.60 -12.86
CA SER A 479 0.33 -10.53 -12.18
C SER A 479 0.82 -10.93 -10.78
N LEU A 480 1.70 -10.12 -10.21
CA LEU A 480 2.05 -10.09 -8.78
C LEU A 480 0.80 -9.93 -7.88
N ASN A 481 -0.20 -9.17 -8.29
CA ASN A 481 -1.41 -8.96 -7.50
C ASN A 481 -2.28 -10.23 -7.46
N ASP A 482 -2.40 -10.95 -8.58
CA ASP A 482 -3.09 -12.25 -8.61
C ASP A 482 -2.36 -13.30 -7.76
N TYR A 483 -1.02 -13.22 -7.74
CA TYR A 483 -0.18 -14.04 -6.87
C TYR A 483 -0.47 -13.77 -5.39
N ALA A 484 -0.40 -12.49 -4.98
CA ALA A 484 -0.65 -12.09 -3.60
C ALA A 484 -2.09 -12.41 -3.19
N ALA A 485 -3.08 -12.15 -4.04
CA ALA A 485 -4.48 -12.48 -3.77
C ALA A 485 -4.70 -13.99 -3.55
N GLU A 486 -4.08 -14.85 -4.35
CA GLU A 486 -4.12 -16.31 -4.13
C GLU A 486 -3.35 -16.73 -2.87
N TYR A 487 -2.19 -16.14 -2.58
CA TYR A 487 -1.41 -16.45 -1.39
C TYR A 487 -2.23 -16.11 -0.13
N ASN A 488 -2.80 -14.92 -0.09
CA ASN A 488 -3.61 -14.40 1.01
C ASN A 488 -4.96 -15.14 1.16
N ALA A 489 -5.53 -15.64 0.06
CA ALA A 489 -6.73 -16.48 0.08
C ALA A 489 -6.48 -17.88 0.69
N ARG A 490 -5.23 -18.26 0.98
CA ARG A 490 -4.92 -19.51 1.68
C ARG A 490 -4.82 -19.27 3.18
N THR A 491 -5.86 -19.69 3.88
CA THR A 491 -5.83 -19.76 5.32
C THR A 491 -4.82 -20.81 5.80
N THR A 492 -3.86 -20.38 6.63
CA THR A 492 -2.97 -21.28 7.36
C THR A 492 -3.61 -21.61 8.70
N TYR A 493 -3.76 -22.89 9.03
CA TYR A 493 -4.17 -23.33 10.35
C TYR A 493 -2.93 -23.59 11.21
N LEU A 494 -2.71 -22.77 12.23
CA LEU A 494 -1.73 -23.04 13.29
C LEU A 494 -2.46 -23.72 14.45
N GLU A 495 -2.05 -24.93 14.80
CA GLU A 495 -2.69 -25.71 15.86
C GLU A 495 -2.40 -25.08 17.24
N PRO A 496 -3.42 -24.67 18.02
CA PRO A 496 -3.22 -23.96 19.28
C PRO A 496 -2.40 -24.75 20.30
N GLY A 497 -1.36 -24.12 20.86
CA GLY A 497 -0.42 -24.75 21.80
C GLY A 497 0.78 -25.44 21.14
N THR A 498 0.92 -25.39 19.81
CA THR A 498 2.19 -25.70 19.15
C THR A 498 3.24 -24.61 19.40
N PRO A 499 4.55 -24.91 19.39
CA PRO A 499 5.61 -23.91 19.49
C PRO A 499 5.49 -22.79 18.46
N GLU A 500 4.93 -23.06 17.28
CA GLU A 500 4.75 -22.10 16.19
C GLU A 500 3.50 -21.24 16.35
N TYR A 501 2.40 -21.79 16.89
CA TYR A 501 1.29 -20.97 17.39
C TYR A 501 1.76 -20.06 18.53
N GLU A 502 2.50 -20.60 19.50
CA GLU A 502 3.05 -19.82 20.60
C GLU A 502 4.07 -18.78 20.13
N TRP A 503 4.90 -19.10 19.13
CA TRP A 503 5.84 -18.15 18.52
C TRP A 503 5.10 -17.06 17.75
N ALA A 504 4.13 -17.39 16.89
CA ALA A 504 3.37 -16.39 16.15
C ALA A 504 2.59 -15.47 17.11
N MET A 505 1.93 -16.04 18.13
CA MET A 505 1.28 -15.27 19.17
C MET A 505 2.29 -14.45 20.00
N ARG A 506 3.52 -14.93 20.23
CA ARG A 506 4.56 -14.20 20.96
C ARG A 506 5.17 -13.08 20.14
N ASP A 507 5.43 -13.29 18.85
CA ASP A 507 5.95 -12.28 17.92
C ASP A 507 4.90 -11.17 17.71
N LEU A 508 3.62 -11.54 17.50
CA LEU A 508 2.51 -10.60 17.55
C LEU A 508 2.46 -9.86 18.89
N ASN A 509 2.50 -10.57 20.03
CA ASN A 509 2.48 -9.94 21.35
C ASN A 509 3.71 -9.04 21.61
N ASP A 510 4.89 -9.36 21.07
CA ASP A 510 6.13 -8.59 21.22
C ASP A 510 6.11 -7.37 20.29
N TYR A 511 5.62 -7.52 19.06
CA TYR A 511 5.30 -6.45 18.12
C TYR A 511 4.32 -5.44 18.74
N TYR A 512 3.18 -5.92 19.26
CA TYR A 512 2.20 -5.07 19.95
C TYR A 512 2.78 -4.45 21.23
N ARG A 513 3.60 -5.18 22.02
CA ARG A 513 4.23 -4.62 23.23
C ARG A 513 5.24 -3.51 22.91
N ASN A 514 6.02 -3.67 21.85
CA ASN A 514 6.96 -2.65 21.35
C ASN A 514 6.24 -1.46 20.71
N LEU A 515 5.04 -1.66 20.15
CA LEU A 515 4.19 -0.58 19.63
C LEU A 515 3.48 0.21 20.74
N LEU A 516 3.27 -0.40 21.92
CA LEU A 516 2.54 0.18 23.07
C LEU A 516 3.44 0.80 24.14
N GLY A 517 4.73 0.41 24.22
CA GLY A 517 5.66 0.85 25.28
C GLY A 517 6.57 2.01 24.86
N GLY A 518 6.26 3.23 25.29
CA GLY A 518 6.99 4.47 24.95
C GLY A 518 8.38 4.67 25.59
N ASP A 519 9.20 3.63 25.74
CA ASP A 519 10.60 3.72 26.17
C ASP A 519 11.55 3.31 25.03
N SER A 520 12.06 4.30 24.30
CA SER A 520 12.98 4.11 23.18
C SER A 520 14.44 3.86 23.58
N SER A 521 14.75 3.69 24.87
CA SER A 521 16.13 3.60 25.38
C SER A 521 16.67 2.17 25.52
N ARG A 522 15.83 1.13 25.39
CA ARG A 522 16.27 -0.28 25.32
C ARG A 522 15.84 -0.94 24.01
N ARG A 523 16.81 -1.15 23.13
CA ARG A 523 16.66 -1.93 21.90
C ARG A 523 16.35 -3.39 22.22
N THR A 524 15.43 -3.98 21.49
CA THR A 524 15.36 -5.44 21.29
C THR A 524 16.52 -5.90 20.40
N THR A 525 17.64 -6.25 21.05
CA THR A 525 18.61 -7.20 20.50
C THR A 525 18.37 -8.56 21.16
N GLY A 526 18.17 -9.60 20.35
CA GLY A 526 18.28 -11.00 20.75
C GLY A 526 17.01 -11.63 21.33
N GLY A 527 16.63 -12.78 20.78
CA GLY A 527 15.80 -13.74 21.48
C GLY A 527 16.64 -14.61 22.43
N THR A 528 16.15 -14.82 23.65
CA THR A 528 16.46 -15.97 24.52
C THR A 528 15.36 -16.08 25.59
N THR A 529 14.95 -17.30 25.91
CA THR A 529 14.04 -17.63 27.03
C THR A 529 14.79 -17.62 28.39
N PRO A 530 14.10 -17.70 29.55
CA PRO A 530 12.80 -17.10 29.91
C PRO A 530 12.82 -16.38 31.29
N THR A 531 11.96 -15.37 31.50
CA THR A 531 11.59 -14.97 32.89
C THR A 531 10.18 -14.37 32.99
N SER A 532 9.34 -15.02 33.80
CA SER A 532 8.05 -14.55 34.41
C SER A 532 7.04 -13.78 33.54
N LEU A 533 5.90 -14.43 33.29
CA LEU A 533 4.68 -13.87 32.66
C LEU A 533 4.03 -12.74 33.51
N PRO A 534 3.51 -11.67 32.89
CA PRO A 534 2.40 -10.88 33.42
C PRO A 534 1.06 -11.63 33.23
N THR A 535 0.09 -11.37 34.10
CA THR A 535 -1.20 -12.09 34.19
C THR A 535 -2.33 -11.46 33.36
N ASP A 536 -3.49 -12.13 33.34
CA ASP A 536 -4.73 -11.74 32.64
C ASP A 536 -5.16 -10.27 32.82
N ALA A 537 -4.79 -9.65 33.94
CA ALA A 537 -5.04 -8.24 34.25
C ALA A 537 -4.45 -7.25 33.21
N ALA A 538 -3.48 -7.67 32.38
CA ALA A 538 -2.96 -6.84 31.31
C ALA A 538 -3.98 -6.60 30.18
N LEU A 539 -4.86 -7.58 29.89
CA LEU A 539 -5.87 -7.48 28.83
C LEU A 539 -7.07 -6.59 29.25
N ASP A 540 -7.36 -6.48 30.55
CA ASP A 540 -8.47 -5.68 31.09
C ASP A 540 -8.30 -4.15 30.91
N THR A 541 -7.12 -3.67 30.53
CA THR A 541 -6.81 -2.23 30.46
C THR A 541 -6.83 -1.62 29.05
N MET A 542 -7.14 -2.42 28.02
CA MET A 542 -7.08 -1.97 26.62
C MET A 542 -8.24 -1.03 26.23
N SER A 543 -7.91 0.07 25.55
CA SER A 543 -8.91 1.03 25.05
C SER A 543 -9.53 0.59 23.71
N GLN A 544 -10.68 1.17 23.37
CA GLN A 544 -11.44 0.86 22.14
C GLN A 544 -10.56 0.96 20.88
N ALA A 545 -9.83 2.06 20.72
CA ALA A 545 -8.96 2.27 19.56
C ALA A 545 -7.79 1.28 19.46
N GLN A 546 -7.33 0.71 20.57
CA GLN A 546 -6.26 -0.31 20.58
C GLN A 546 -6.80 -1.69 20.20
N PHE A 547 -8.06 -1.99 20.51
CA PHE A 547 -8.73 -3.23 20.10
C PHE A 547 -9.12 -3.20 18.61
N ASP A 548 -9.66 -2.07 18.14
CA ASP A 548 -10.00 -1.90 16.74
C ASP A 548 -8.73 -1.98 15.85
N ALA A 549 -7.61 -1.39 16.29
CA ALA A 549 -6.34 -1.44 15.57
C ALA A 549 -5.68 -2.83 15.52
N SER A 550 -5.74 -3.64 16.59
CA SER A 550 -5.14 -4.98 16.59
C SER A 550 -5.92 -5.96 15.70
N ILE A 551 -7.23 -5.77 15.60
CA ILE A 551 -8.07 -6.55 14.69
C ILE A 551 -7.91 -6.08 13.24
N ASP A 552 -7.79 -4.78 12.98
CA ASP A 552 -7.47 -4.28 11.62
C ASP A 552 -6.12 -4.84 11.13
N ALA A 553 -5.10 -4.87 11.99
CA ALA A 553 -3.80 -5.47 11.68
C ALA A 553 -3.91 -6.97 11.32
N ALA A 554 -4.70 -7.75 12.05
CA ALA A 554 -4.94 -9.17 11.73
C ALA A 554 -5.60 -9.38 10.34
N PHE A 555 -6.44 -8.43 9.89
CA PHE A 555 -6.97 -8.44 8.53
C PHE A 555 -5.93 -8.02 7.48
N ALA A 556 -5.07 -7.04 7.77
CA ALA A 556 -3.97 -6.66 6.88
C ALA A 556 -2.95 -7.79 6.69
N GLU A 557 -2.64 -8.53 7.76
CA GLU A 557 -1.68 -9.65 7.78
C GLU A 557 -2.22 -10.91 7.07
N ALA A 558 -3.51 -11.22 7.24
CA ALA A 558 -4.21 -12.17 6.38
C ALA A 558 -4.42 -11.63 4.93
N GLY A 559 -3.83 -10.48 4.61
CA GLY A 559 -3.70 -9.97 3.26
C GLY A 559 -4.96 -9.36 2.66
N PHE A 560 -5.92 -9.00 3.52
CA PHE A 560 -7.08 -8.22 3.14
C PHE A 560 -6.74 -6.73 3.18
N ASN A 561 -7.09 -5.99 2.14
CA ASN A 561 -6.94 -4.54 2.16
C ASN A 561 -7.79 -3.91 3.29
N THR A 562 -7.14 -3.13 4.15
CA THR A 562 -7.72 -2.38 5.28
C THR A 562 -7.97 -0.91 4.94
N ASP A 563 -7.93 -0.53 3.66
CA ASP A 563 -8.47 0.76 3.22
C ASP A 563 -9.91 0.90 3.74
N HIS A 564 -10.07 1.78 4.73
CA HIS A 564 -11.36 2.23 5.26
C HIS A 564 -12.05 3.14 4.23
N ALA A 565 -12.29 2.60 3.03
CA ALA A 565 -13.13 3.21 2.03
C ALA A 565 -14.47 3.55 2.69
N ALA A 566 -14.93 4.79 2.51
CA ALA A 566 -16.16 5.27 3.12
C ALA A 566 -17.29 4.26 2.85
N ARG A 567 -17.97 3.83 3.92
CA ARG A 567 -19.02 2.81 3.89
C ARG A 567 -19.91 3.05 2.66
N PRO A 568 -19.91 2.16 1.64
CA PRO A 568 -20.63 2.41 0.41
C PRO A 568 -22.10 2.67 0.75
N PRO A 569 -22.75 3.68 0.14
CA PRO A 569 -24.08 4.12 0.53
C PRO A 569 -25.00 2.91 0.55
N VAL A 570 -25.51 2.58 1.75
CA VAL A 570 -26.36 1.41 1.95
C VAL A 570 -27.53 1.54 1.00
N ARG A 571 -27.60 0.64 -0.01
CA ARG A 571 -28.69 0.60 -0.98
C ARG A 571 -30.00 0.72 -0.18
N PRO A 572 -30.86 1.73 -0.46
CA PRO A 572 -32.04 1.96 0.36
C PRO A 572 -32.81 0.66 0.51
N LEU A 573 -32.88 0.15 1.74
CA LEU A 573 -33.59 -1.09 2.02
C LEU A 573 -35.03 -0.86 1.58
N GLY A 574 -35.53 -1.70 0.67
CA GLY A 574 -36.96 -1.72 0.37
C GLY A 574 -37.69 -1.91 1.69
N SER A 575 -38.67 -1.07 1.98
CA SER A 575 -39.32 -0.93 3.29
C SER A 575 -40.22 -2.11 3.71
N GLY A 576 -39.90 -3.32 3.25
CA GLY A 576 -40.55 -4.54 3.67
C GLY A 576 -40.21 -4.84 5.13
N GLY A 577 -41.21 -4.86 6.01
CA GLY A 577 -41.07 -5.24 7.42
C GLY A 577 -40.69 -6.72 7.67
N LEU A 578 -40.10 -7.40 6.69
CA LEU A 578 -39.66 -8.80 6.79
C LEU A 578 -38.55 -8.94 7.83
N ARG A 579 -37.53 -8.08 7.79
CA ARG A 579 -36.50 -8.01 8.85
C ARG A 579 -37.08 -7.68 10.23
N GLU A 580 -38.11 -6.86 10.33
CA GLU A 580 -38.73 -6.52 11.61
C GLU A 580 -39.49 -7.71 12.20
N GLY A 581 -40.26 -8.43 11.37
CA GLY A 581 -40.84 -9.73 11.73
C GLY A 581 -39.78 -10.75 12.15
N ALA A 582 -38.69 -10.84 11.37
CA ALA A 582 -37.56 -11.72 11.64
C ALA A 582 -36.88 -11.40 12.97
N ARG A 583 -36.69 -10.10 13.27
CA ARG A 583 -36.13 -9.68 14.55
C ARG A 583 -37.07 -9.95 15.71
N GLY A 584 -38.38 -9.75 15.52
CA GLY A 584 -39.41 -10.08 16.52
C GLY A 584 -39.40 -11.55 16.90
N ARG A 585 -39.41 -12.45 15.90
CA ARG A 585 -39.32 -13.91 16.13
C ARG A 585 -37.98 -14.34 16.72
N PHE A 586 -36.86 -13.78 16.27
CA PHE A 586 -35.56 -14.04 16.90
C PHE A 586 -35.53 -13.66 18.38
N ASN A 587 -35.99 -12.45 18.73
CA ASN A 587 -36.00 -11.98 20.12
C ASN A 587 -36.79 -12.93 21.04
N ALA A 588 -37.84 -13.59 20.54
CA ALA A 588 -38.66 -14.53 21.30
C ALA A 588 -38.01 -15.89 21.57
N VAL A 589 -37.00 -16.31 20.77
CA VAL A 589 -36.28 -17.60 20.92
C VAL A 589 -34.80 -17.42 21.28
N ARG A 590 -34.35 -16.18 21.44
CA ARG A 590 -32.93 -15.83 21.62
C ARG A 590 -32.30 -16.51 22.83
N ASP A 591 -33.01 -16.59 23.95
CA ASP A 591 -32.46 -17.12 25.20
C ASP A 591 -32.37 -18.66 25.16
N ASP A 592 -33.26 -19.32 24.43
CA ASP A 592 -33.15 -20.76 24.10
C ASP A 592 -31.92 -21.04 23.22
N TYR A 593 -31.63 -20.16 22.26
CA TYR A 593 -30.43 -20.25 21.43
C TYR A 593 -29.16 -19.95 22.22
N ALA A 594 -29.18 -18.96 23.13
CA ALA A 594 -28.07 -18.71 24.05
C ALA A 594 -27.77 -19.94 24.89
N THR A 595 -28.82 -20.63 25.38
CA THR A 595 -28.70 -21.88 26.14
C THR A 595 -28.13 -23.02 25.31
N GLN A 596 -28.64 -23.25 24.09
CA GLN A 596 -28.15 -24.33 23.20
C GLN A 596 -26.69 -24.13 22.77
N LEU A 597 -26.34 -22.90 22.38
CA LEU A 597 -24.97 -22.49 22.08
C LEU A 597 -24.10 -22.38 23.35
N GLY A 598 -24.69 -22.54 24.54
CA GLY A 598 -24.09 -22.40 25.87
C GLY A 598 -23.26 -21.13 26.01
N VAL A 599 -23.86 -20.02 25.59
CA VAL A 599 -23.40 -18.66 25.81
C VAL A 599 -23.56 -18.34 27.29
N ALA A 600 -22.47 -17.96 27.97
CA ALA A 600 -22.52 -17.58 29.37
C ALA A 600 -23.32 -16.28 29.59
N SER A 601 -23.82 -16.07 30.81
CA SER A 601 -24.61 -14.89 31.18
C SER A 601 -23.89 -13.58 30.83
N GLY A 602 -24.58 -12.69 30.11
CA GLY A 602 -24.02 -11.44 29.55
C GLY A 602 -23.53 -11.55 28.10
N GLY A 603 -23.34 -12.77 27.59
CA GLY A 603 -23.00 -13.03 26.19
C GLY A 603 -24.15 -12.75 25.24
N GLN A 604 -23.89 -12.90 23.94
CA GLN A 604 -24.83 -12.55 22.87
C GLN A 604 -25.02 -13.74 21.91
N VAL A 605 -26.17 -13.77 21.25
CA VAL A 605 -26.41 -14.62 20.08
C VAL A 605 -26.38 -13.73 18.86
N HIS A 606 -25.58 -14.10 17.87
CA HIS A 606 -25.41 -13.39 16.61
C HIS A 606 -25.89 -14.26 15.45
N HIS A 607 -26.45 -13.65 14.39
CA HIS A 607 -26.84 -14.35 13.17
C HIS A 607 -25.61 -14.57 12.29
N ALA A 608 -25.23 -15.80 11.98
CA ALA A 608 -24.07 -16.11 11.14
C ALA A 608 -24.16 -15.39 9.79
N VAL A 609 -25.30 -15.52 9.09
CA VAL A 609 -25.77 -14.63 8.01
C VAL A 609 -26.75 -13.61 8.58
N GLU A 610 -26.41 -12.32 8.52
CA GLU A 610 -27.17 -11.26 9.22
C GLU A 610 -28.63 -11.09 8.76
N LEU A 611 -29.51 -10.73 9.71
CA LEU A 611 -30.93 -10.43 9.50
C LEU A 611 -31.25 -9.51 8.31
N GLN A 612 -30.37 -8.55 8.00
CA GLN A 612 -30.61 -7.58 6.91
C GLN A 612 -30.54 -8.20 5.51
N VAL A 613 -30.00 -9.42 5.37
CA VAL A 613 -29.97 -10.15 4.10
C VAL A 613 -31.37 -10.39 3.55
N ILE A 614 -32.38 -10.52 4.41
CA ILE A 614 -33.79 -10.68 4.00
C ILE A 614 -34.28 -9.48 3.17
N ASP A 615 -33.96 -8.26 3.60
CA ASP A 615 -34.37 -7.03 2.93
C ASP A 615 -33.44 -6.67 1.76
N ARG A 616 -32.11 -6.86 1.94
CA ARG A 616 -31.08 -6.50 0.96
C ARG A 616 -31.07 -7.44 -0.25
N TYR A 617 -31.35 -8.73 -0.03
CA TYR A 617 -31.35 -9.77 -1.04
C TYR A 617 -32.67 -10.57 -1.01
N PRO A 618 -33.78 -9.98 -1.49
CA PRO A 618 -35.12 -10.52 -1.28
C PRO A 618 -35.29 -11.92 -1.89
N GLY A 619 -35.77 -12.84 -1.04
CA GLY A 619 -36.02 -14.24 -1.38
C GLY A 619 -34.78 -15.15 -1.41
N VAL A 620 -33.58 -14.67 -1.07
CA VAL A 620 -32.35 -15.50 -1.01
C VAL A 620 -32.33 -16.40 0.23
N TYR A 621 -32.87 -15.89 1.34
CA TYR A 621 -33.21 -16.68 2.52
C TYR A 621 -34.66 -16.38 2.94
N THR A 622 -35.32 -17.41 3.45
CA THR A 622 -36.55 -17.26 4.22
C THR A 622 -36.24 -16.85 5.65
N GLU A 623 -37.24 -16.31 6.33
CA GLU A 623 -37.14 -15.95 7.74
C GLU A 623 -36.87 -17.15 8.65
N ALA A 624 -37.43 -18.32 8.33
CA ALA A 624 -37.19 -19.56 9.07
C ALA A 624 -35.74 -20.05 8.95
N GLU A 625 -35.08 -19.82 7.81
CA GLU A 625 -33.66 -20.13 7.62
C GLU A 625 -32.77 -19.16 8.39
N ILE A 626 -33.02 -17.85 8.27
CA ILE A 626 -32.24 -16.82 8.97
C ILE A 626 -32.34 -17.00 10.48
N ASN A 627 -33.54 -17.29 10.99
CA ASN A 627 -33.75 -17.55 12.42
C ASN A 627 -33.48 -18.99 12.84
N GLY A 628 -32.99 -19.88 11.96
CA GLY A 628 -32.66 -21.25 12.34
C GLY A 628 -31.40 -21.34 13.20
N ILE A 629 -31.34 -22.29 14.15
CA ILE A 629 -30.19 -22.49 15.06
C ILE A 629 -28.85 -22.68 14.31
N GLY A 630 -28.85 -23.31 13.14
CA GLY A 630 -27.64 -23.45 12.30
C GLY A 630 -27.05 -22.12 11.80
N ASN A 631 -27.87 -21.06 11.77
CA ASN A 631 -27.48 -19.69 11.45
C ASN A 631 -27.23 -18.84 12.72
N MET A 632 -27.02 -19.44 13.89
CA MET A 632 -26.73 -18.72 15.13
C MET A 632 -25.29 -18.99 15.59
N ARG A 633 -24.61 -17.95 16.09
CA ARG A 633 -23.30 -18.03 16.72
C ARG A 633 -23.33 -17.47 18.12
N GLY A 634 -22.75 -18.20 19.08
CA GLY A 634 -22.75 -17.81 20.48
C GLY A 634 -21.53 -16.97 20.81
N ILE A 635 -21.68 -15.66 21.00
CA ILE A 635 -20.57 -14.77 21.40
C ILE A 635 -20.51 -14.76 22.94
N PRO A 636 -19.39 -15.19 23.58
CA PRO A 636 -19.21 -15.10 25.02
C PRO A 636 -19.39 -13.67 25.55
N PRO A 637 -19.58 -13.48 26.88
CA PRO A 637 -19.56 -12.16 27.48
C PRO A 637 -18.24 -11.45 27.16
N GLU A 638 -18.30 -10.36 26.40
CA GLU A 638 -17.12 -9.53 26.14
C GLU A 638 -16.78 -8.74 27.41
N THR A 639 -15.50 -8.71 27.79
CA THR A 639 -14.95 -8.24 29.10
C THR A 639 -15.17 -6.76 29.44
N SER A 640 -15.92 -6.02 28.63
CA SER A 640 -16.36 -4.65 28.96
C SER A 640 -17.81 -4.36 28.56
N GLY A 641 -18.60 -5.36 28.16
CA GLY A 641 -19.97 -5.17 27.65
C GLY A 641 -20.08 -4.35 26.35
N ARG A 642 -18.96 -4.01 25.71
CA ARG A 642 -18.87 -3.09 24.56
C ARG A 642 -19.42 -3.66 23.24
N ARG A 643 -19.63 -4.97 23.14
CA ARG A 643 -20.18 -5.66 21.96
C ARG A 643 -19.37 -5.40 20.67
N GLN A 644 -18.06 -5.29 20.80
CA GLN A 644 -17.10 -5.02 19.74
C GLN A 644 -17.15 -6.10 18.64
N LEU A 645 -17.21 -7.38 19.02
CA LEU A 645 -17.29 -8.46 18.03
C LEU A 645 -18.64 -8.48 17.33
N HIS A 646 -19.73 -8.41 18.12
CA HIS A 646 -21.12 -8.45 17.62
C HIS A 646 -21.45 -7.25 16.72
N ASN A 647 -21.25 -6.03 17.21
CA ASN A 647 -21.76 -4.81 16.56
C ASN A 647 -20.75 -4.13 15.63
N SER A 648 -19.45 -4.38 15.80
CA SER A 648 -18.39 -3.77 14.98
C SER A 648 -17.82 -4.75 13.96
N LYS A 649 -17.04 -5.76 14.40
CA LYS A 649 -16.19 -6.46 13.44
C LYS A 649 -16.91 -7.46 12.54
N ILE A 650 -17.82 -8.27 13.07
CA ILE A 650 -18.62 -9.17 12.21
C ILE A 650 -19.41 -8.35 11.17
N ARG A 651 -19.94 -7.19 11.61
CA ARG A 651 -20.69 -6.26 10.77
C ARG A 651 -19.85 -5.65 9.64
N GLU A 652 -18.60 -5.28 9.92
CA GLU A 652 -17.65 -4.76 8.93
C GLU A 652 -17.25 -5.79 7.88
N VAL A 653 -16.97 -7.04 8.30
CA VAL A 653 -16.66 -8.13 7.36
C VAL A 653 -17.85 -8.40 6.45
N TRP A 654 -19.06 -8.45 7.01
CA TRP A 654 -20.29 -8.55 6.22
C TRP A 654 -20.50 -7.37 5.26
N ASP A 655 -20.23 -6.12 5.66
CA ASP A 655 -20.29 -4.95 4.77
C ASP A 655 -19.37 -5.11 3.54
N ARG A 656 -18.15 -5.64 3.72
CA ARG A 656 -17.23 -5.94 2.61
C ARG A 656 -17.75 -7.06 1.71
N HIS A 657 -18.33 -8.13 2.27
CA HIS A 657 -18.95 -9.19 1.47
C HIS A 657 -20.15 -8.68 0.67
N TYR A 658 -20.98 -7.80 1.24
CA TYR A 658 -22.11 -7.20 0.52
C TYR A 658 -21.67 -6.30 -0.62
N ALA A 659 -20.65 -5.46 -0.43
CA ALA A 659 -20.12 -4.61 -1.50
C ALA A 659 -19.63 -5.45 -2.70
N ARG A 660 -18.89 -6.54 -2.42
CA ARG A 660 -18.43 -7.50 -3.45
C ARG A 660 -19.61 -8.23 -4.12
N LEU A 661 -20.62 -8.65 -3.38
CA LEU A 661 -21.81 -9.31 -3.93
C LEU A 661 -22.65 -8.36 -4.80
N ASP A 662 -22.83 -7.10 -4.37
CA ASP A 662 -23.56 -6.09 -5.13
C ASP A 662 -22.85 -5.78 -6.47
N ALA A 663 -21.52 -5.69 -6.46
CA ALA A 663 -20.71 -5.58 -7.68
C ALA A 663 -20.86 -6.80 -8.61
N GLU A 664 -20.89 -8.02 -8.06
CA GLU A 664 -21.07 -9.25 -8.83
C GLU A 664 -22.49 -9.38 -9.42
N ILE A 665 -23.52 -8.95 -8.68
CA ILE A 665 -24.91 -8.85 -9.16
C ILE A 665 -24.99 -7.88 -10.35
N ALA A 666 -24.39 -6.68 -10.20
CA ALA A 666 -24.37 -5.67 -11.25
C ALA A 666 -23.61 -6.14 -12.50
N ARG A 667 -22.41 -6.68 -12.33
CA ARG A 667 -21.54 -7.21 -13.41
C ARG A 667 -22.21 -8.31 -14.23
N ARG A 668 -23.07 -9.12 -13.60
CA ARG A 668 -23.83 -10.19 -14.27
C ARG A 668 -25.22 -9.75 -14.75
N GLY A 669 -25.68 -8.53 -14.45
CA GLY A 669 -27.04 -8.07 -14.77
C GLY A 669 -28.15 -8.84 -14.06
N LEU A 670 -27.89 -9.43 -12.88
CA LEU A 670 -28.85 -10.31 -12.21
C LEU A 670 -30.05 -9.51 -11.66
N THR A 671 -31.24 -9.85 -12.17
CA THR A 671 -32.50 -9.22 -11.70
C THR A 671 -32.93 -9.81 -10.35
N PRO A 672 -33.12 -9.00 -9.29
CA PRO A 672 -33.60 -9.46 -7.99
C PRO A 672 -34.89 -10.27 -8.07
N GLY A 673 -35.00 -11.31 -7.23
CA GLY A 673 -36.17 -12.19 -7.20
C GLY A 673 -36.24 -13.25 -8.31
N THR A 674 -35.29 -13.28 -9.26
CA THR A 674 -35.17 -14.40 -10.22
C THR A 674 -34.55 -15.65 -9.56
N PRO A 675 -34.76 -16.87 -10.11
CA PRO A 675 -34.09 -18.07 -9.63
C PRO A 675 -32.57 -17.98 -9.69
N GLU A 676 -32.01 -17.44 -10.78
CA GLU A 676 -30.56 -17.29 -10.96
C GLU A 676 -29.96 -16.33 -9.92
N TYR A 677 -30.59 -15.16 -9.72
CA TYR A 677 -30.22 -14.23 -8.66
C TYR A 677 -30.20 -14.92 -7.28
N ARG A 678 -31.25 -15.67 -6.95
CA ARG A 678 -31.30 -16.42 -5.68
C ARG A 678 -30.14 -17.40 -5.56
N THR A 679 -29.87 -18.20 -6.59
CA THR A 679 -28.80 -19.20 -6.57
C THR A 679 -27.41 -18.56 -6.42
N VAL A 680 -27.13 -17.47 -7.15
CA VAL A 680 -25.82 -16.78 -7.08
C VAL A 680 -25.62 -16.12 -5.71
N CYS A 681 -26.61 -15.35 -5.24
CA CYS A 681 -26.54 -14.68 -3.94
C CYS A 681 -26.45 -15.69 -2.79
N ARG A 682 -27.25 -16.77 -2.82
CA ARG A 682 -27.25 -17.79 -1.75
C ARG A 682 -25.89 -18.46 -1.62
N ARG A 683 -25.34 -18.95 -2.73
CA ARG A 683 -24.00 -19.58 -2.75
C ARG A 683 -22.91 -18.63 -2.25
N TYR A 684 -22.98 -17.35 -2.63
CA TYR A 684 -22.00 -16.36 -2.18
C TYR A 684 -22.13 -16.09 -0.67
N LEU A 685 -23.35 -15.90 -0.16
CA LEU A 685 -23.59 -15.61 1.25
C LEU A 685 -23.31 -16.81 2.16
N ASP A 686 -23.62 -18.04 1.73
CA ASP A 686 -23.21 -19.25 2.44
C ASP A 686 -21.67 -19.38 2.47
N SER A 687 -20.97 -19.10 1.36
CA SER A 687 -19.50 -19.09 1.33
C SER A 687 -18.88 -18.00 2.22
N ALA A 688 -19.50 -16.81 2.28
CA ALA A 688 -19.06 -15.72 3.14
C ALA A 688 -19.30 -16.03 4.63
N ARG A 689 -20.40 -16.72 4.96
CA ARG A 689 -20.63 -17.26 6.30
C ARG A 689 -19.53 -18.24 6.69
N ASP A 690 -19.21 -19.19 5.81
CA ASP A 690 -18.21 -20.22 6.08
C ASP A 690 -16.79 -19.62 6.25
N GLU A 691 -16.47 -18.55 5.53
CA GLU A 691 -15.25 -17.74 5.73
C GLU A 691 -15.23 -17.02 7.09
N ILE A 692 -16.32 -16.36 7.48
CA ILE A 692 -16.46 -15.69 8.78
C ILE A 692 -16.39 -16.72 9.92
N ASP A 693 -17.05 -17.86 9.79
CA ASP A 693 -17.02 -18.95 10.76
C ASP A 693 -15.62 -19.55 10.91
N TYR A 694 -14.83 -19.62 9.83
CA TYR A 694 -13.43 -20.03 9.90
C TYR A 694 -12.58 -18.99 10.65
N VAL A 695 -12.62 -17.72 10.23
CA VAL A 695 -11.75 -16.66 10.77
C VAL A 695 -12.11 -16.30 12.23
N MET A 696 -13.41 -16.25 12.54
CA MET A 696 -13.92 -15.82 13.84
C MET A 696 -14.42 -16.97 14.73
N GLY A 697 -14.39 -18.22 14.26
CA GLY A 697 -14.88 -19.39 15.02
C GLY A 697 -14.27 -19.52 16.41
N GLN A 698 -12.99 -19.20 16.55
CA GLN A 698 -12.27 -19.12 17.84
C GLN A 698 -12.92 -18.20 18.90
N PHE A 699 -13.78 -17.26 18.50
CA PHE A 699 -14.55 -16.40 19.38
C PHE A 699 -15.96 -16.91 19.67
N PHE A 700 -16.42 -17.96 18.98
CA PHE A 700 -17.75 -18.53 19.16
C PHE A 700 -17.77 -19.66 20.21
N SER A 701 -18.84 -19.70 21.00
CA SER A 701 -18.98 -20.50 22.22
C SER A 701 -19.10 -22.00 21.92
N GLU A 702 -19.82 -22.32 20.84
CA GLU A 702 -20.00 -23.66 20.30
C GLU A 702 -18.69 -24.24 19.76
N TYR A 703 -17.85 -23.44 19.09
CA TYR A 703 -16.54 -23.85 18.60
C TYR A 703 -15.54 -24.06 19.75
N ARG A 704 -15.55 -23.17 20.75
CA ARG A 704 -14.80 -23.37 22.00
C ARG A 704 -15.22 -24.66 22.72
N ARG A 705 -16.51 -25.02 22.72
CA ARG A 705 -17.00 -26.28 23.30
C ARG A 705 -16.61 -27.51 22.49
N SER A 706 -16.53 -27.43 21.16
CA SER A 706 -16.06 -28.58 20.36
C SER A 706 -14.56 -28.85 20.54
N LEU A 707 -13.76 -27.80 20.77
CA LEU A 707 -12.33 -27.94 21.09
C LEU A 707 -12.10 -28.38 22.55
N PHE A 708 -12.90 -27.86 23.48
CA PHE A 708 -12.83 -28.17 24.90
C PHE A 708 -14.18 -28.74 25.38
N PRO A 709 -14.50 -30.00 25.03
CA PRO A 709 -15.68 -30.65 25.57
C PRO A 709 -15.56 -30.64 27.10
N SER A 710 -16.56 -30.07 27.77
CA SER A 710 -16.57 -30.06 29.24
C SER A 710 -16.39 -31.50 29.74
N PRO A 711 -15.52 -31.75 30.73
CA PRO A 711 -15.33 -33.08 31.27
C PRO A 711 -16.71 -33.64 31.65
N PRO A 712 -17.01 -34.91 31.33
CA PRO A 712 -18.35 -35.47 31.55
C PRO A 712 -18.74 -35.17 32.99
N THR A 713 -19.83 -34.43 33.16
CA THR A 713 -20.29 -33.96 34.48
C THR A 713 -20.33 -35.16 35.40
N SER A 714 -19.40 -35.20 36.37
CA SER A 714 -19.21 -36.32 37.28
C SER A 714 -20.57 -36.82 37.71
N SER A 715 -20.93 -38.05 37.30
CA SER A 715 -22.22 -38.65 37.59
C SER A 715 -22.53 -38.41 39.05
N ALA A 716 -23.63 -37.71 39.33
CA ALA A 716 -23.97 -37.31 40.70
C ALA A 716 -23.80 -38.52 41.62
N PRO A 717 -23.08 -38.38 42.75
CA PRO A 717 -22.68 -39.53 43.56
C PRO A 717 -23.91 -40.37 43.86
N ALA A 718 -23.87 -41.64 43.46
CA ALA A 718 -25.02 -42.54 43.53
C ALA A 718 -25.60 -42.48 44.95
N ALA A 719 -26.89 -42.13 45.04
CA ALA A 719 -27.55 -42.02 46.32
C ALA A 719 -27.35 -43.36 47.09
N PRO A 720 -26.96 -43.30 48.38
CA PRO A 720 -26.71 -44.52 49.15
C PRO A 720 -27.96 -45.39 49.10
N SER A 721 -27.80 -46.65 48.69
CA SER A 721 -28.90 -47.61 48.65
C SER A 721 -29.39 -47.89 50.07
N PRO A 722 -30.71 -48.11 50.26
CA PRO A 722 -31.32 -48.30 51.58
C PRO A 722 -30.94 -49.63 52.23
#